data_AF-A0A090LBX3-F1
#
_entry.id   AF-A0A090LBX3-F1
#
_cell.length_a   1.000
_cell.length_b   1.000
_cell.length_c   1.000
_cell.angle_alpha   90.00
_cell.angle_beta   90.00
_cell.angle_gamma   90.00
#
_symmetry.space_group_name_H-M   'P 1'
#
loop_
_entity.id
_entity.type
_entity.pdbx_description
1 polymer ?
#
loop_
_entity_poly.entity_id
_entity_poly.type
_entity_poly.pdbx_seq_one_letter_code
_entity_poly.pdbx_strand_id
1 'polypeptide(L)'
;MFSKKLSKPKIPASRLAKLQNSHQDTSPNIPPTTSNVPVEQNKDDFPDCINEEIIRKRMEMSIRTYKTSIHKPWPKIPKGQSKLFFECTLFLYSVLALFLQYLNIYKTLWWLPKSYWHYSMKLHLVNPYLLSCVGLILGARVTKCFWETVSQTLEIAGNYFPKYQTFFVTFVEYFILKFPMMTLITSSFFFSFVKIYKDYPISKVMYFLQPIILFIIIFRNEIFVKIKQFYLCFAELKRFDYTMTHLIKNLKNFFLNFFKDPYYLDVEYVQHFCGANPYYAKGEFQYLSMDLSLRIRHALFVGISTAYLAILIPCIFTPVKSVTGNPIYMHLDYMWIFELFIIVAFTSFSLYIAFLIPIHYLDLFHKNAVHLGCFEKLPENEYRAKVQKWEPYYEYKANTIVEHNGVQYLAIPHELVNSCVAEPGNISHYLCYKLNADPVFIPNILIFYQAFLIAFQFWMLCLTIDWQHIVTLVLLMFANFLLLAKFFKDRVVLGRIHNPTFEDIKLISELKNELSMTLMREKQKIMDSNKIVELITMPVEILLENKTKVVGNVFSIDPETFNFIITIFKNENEIESIEFIPKMTIVEFKVLNKDQMLEYPKACFKDKEFISKIFEQFLPNEVNTKNYCEEDVLKRQKSLLEFLEIKKIQQVKIESETQAILIAKNFRINPPYEINDIVCSMPHILKRMKVVLQPFYESY
;
A
#
# COMPACT_ATOMS: atom_id res chain seq x y z
N MET A 1 16.16 -16.45 37.26
CA MET A 1 16.42 -17.90 37.43
C MET A 1 15.67 -18.61 36.32
N PHE A 2 16.23 -19.29 35.33
CA PHE A 2 17.52 -19.96 35.17
C PHE A 2 18.11 -19.63 33.78
N SER A 3 19.42 -19.40 33.75
CA SER A 3 20.23 -19.46 32.53
C SER A 3 20.80 -20.88 32.42
N LYS A 4 20.70 -21.51 31.25
CA LYS A 4 21.57 -22.64 30.88
C LYS A 4 22.02 -22.47 29.43
N LYS A 5 23.32 -22.18 29.27
CA LYS A 5 24.09 -22.39 28.05
C LYS A 5 23.98 -23.85 27.65
N LEU A 6 23.67 -24.14 26.39
CA LEU A 6 23.88 -25.44 25.78
C LEU A 6 24.39 -25.25 24.34
N SER A 7 25.39 -26.07 24.04
CA SER A 7 26.38 -26.02 22.97
C SER A 7 25.84 -26.34 21.57
N LYS A 8 26.42 -25.70 20.56
CA LYS A 8 26.27 -26.07 19.13
C LYS A 8 26.74 -27.52 18.90
N PRO A 9 25.97 -28.39 18.20
CA PRO A 9 26.53 -29.63 17.68
C PRO A 9 27.31 -29.35 16.39
N LYS A 10 28.57 -29.82 16.35
CA LYS A 10 29.41 -29.90 15.16
C LYS A 10 28.85 -31.00 14.24
N ILE A 11 28.55 -30.67 12.99
CA ILE A 11 28.24 -31.64 11.94
C ILE A 11 29.58 -32.14 11.38
N PRO A 12 29.86 -33.45 11.34
CA PRO A 12 31.08 -34.00 10.75
C PRO A 12 31.08 -33.87 9.22
N ALA A 13 32.22 -33.48 8.66
CA ALA A 13 32.45 -33.17 7.25
C ALA A 13 32.37 -34.37 6.27
N SER A 14 31.91 -35.54 6.71
CA SER A 14 31.84 -36.76 5.89
C SER A 14 30.47 -37.02 5.25
N ARG A 15 29.47 -36.13 5.45
CA ARG A 15 28.13 -36.25 4.83
C ARG A 15 27.83 -35.23 3.72
N LEU A 16 28.75 -34.32 3.41
CA LEU A 16 28.58 -33.32 2.35
C LEU A 16 29.03 -33.79 0.95
N ALA A 17 29.77 -34.91 0.86
CA ALA A 17 30.32 -35.42 -0.41
C ALA A 17 29.49 -36.55 -1.07
N LYS A 18 28.30 -36.90 -0.55
CA LYS A 18 27.42 -37.94 -1.12
C LYS A 18 26.11 -37.42 -1.73
N LEU A 19 25.96 -36.10 -1.85
CA LEU A 19 24.79 -35.44 -2.47
C LEU A 19 25.09 -34.74 -3.80
N GLN A 20 26.31 -34.88 -4.35
CA GLN A 20 26.71 -34.25 -5.63
C GLN A 20 26.89 -35.22 -6.80
N ASN A 21 26.72 -36.54 -6.63
CA ASN A 21 26.97 -37.53 -7.69
C ASN A 21 25.74 -38.40 -8.03
N SER A 22 24.56 -37.81 -8.18
CA SER A 22 23.39 -38.55 -8.67
C SER A 22 22.49 -37.70 -9.57
N HIS A 23 23.02 -37.21 -10.69
CA HIS A 23 22.23 -36.84 -11.87
C HIS A 23 23.15 -36.82 -13.10
N GLN A 24 23.48 -38.00 -13.59
CA GLN A 24 23.87 -38.22 -14.99
C GLN A 24 23.42 -39.62 -15.39
N ASP A 25 22.95 -39.71 -16.64
CA ASP A 25 22.61 -40.90 -17.41
C ASP A 25 21.21 -41.51 -17.22
N THR A 26 20.37 -41.31 -18.26
CA THR A 26 19.59 -42.38 -18.92
C THR A 26 18.87 -41.83 -20.15
N SER A 27 19.45 -42.06 -21.33
CA SER A 27 18.79 -42.04 -22.64
C SER A 27 18.55 -43.48 -23.11
N PRO A 28 17.39 -43.84 -23.69
CA PRO A 28 17.21 -45.17 -24.27
C PRO A 28 17.57 -45.22 -25.77
N ASN A 29 18.31 -46.27 -26.13
CA ASN A 29 18.74 -46.69 -27.46
C ASN A 29 17.58 -47.25 -28.32
N ILE A 30 17.60 -47.00 -29.64
CA ILE A 30 16.93 -47.79 -30.70
C ILE A 30 17.90 -47.87 -31.92
N PRO A 31 18.01 -49.02 -32.65
CA PRO A 31 19.20 -49.43 -33.42
C PRO A 31 19.20 -48.99 -34.91
N PRO A 32 20.27 -49.26 -35.69
CA PRO A 32 20.53 -48.61 -36.98
C PRO A 32 20.00 -49.41 -38.17
N THR A 33 19.51 -48.73 -39.19
CA THR A 33 19.31 -49.32 -40.53
C THR A 33 19.80 -48.37 -41.61
N THR A 34 20.80 -48.84 -42.34
CA THR A 34 21.39 -48.26 -43.55
C THR A 34 20.43 -48.32 -44.74
N SER A 35 20.27 -47.23 -45.48
CA SER A 35 20.17 -47.25 -46.95
C SER A 35 20.44 -45.85 -47.53
N ASN A 36 21.18 -45.83 -48.64
CA ASN A 36 21.72 -44.65 -49.32
C ASN A 36 20.76 -44.12 -50.41
N VAL A 37 20.98 -42.84 -50.78
CA VAL A 37 20.70 -42.16 -52.08
C VAL A 37 19.28 -41.55 -52.26
N PRO A 38 19.11 -40.38 -52.94
CA PRO A 38 19.87 -39.12 -52.91
C PRO A 38 18.98 -37.89 -52.58
N VAL A 39 19.65 -36.75 -52.43
CA VAL A 39 19.09 -35.40 -52.31
C VAL A 39 18.23 -35.02 -53.52
N GLU A 40 16.98 -34.62 -53.27
CA GLU A 40 16.23 -33.78 -54.20
C GLU A 40 15.58 -32.63 -53.42
N GLN A 41 15.99 -31.42 -53.78
CA GLN A 41 15.47 -30.17 -53.25
C GLN A 41 14.02 -30.00 -53.66
N ASN A 42 13.11 -29.78 -52.72
CA ASN A 42 11.93 -28.98 -52.98
C ASN A 42 11.58 -28.08 -51.80
N LYS A 43 11.36 -26.83 -52.18
CA LYS A 43 11.09 -25.62 -51.42
C LYS A 43 9.67 -25.62 -50.86
N ASP A 44 9.54 -24.90 -49.74
CA ASP A 44 8.42 -24.06 -49.35
C ASP A 44 7.05 -24.74 -49.18
N ASP A 45 6.78 -25.20 -47.96
CA ASP A 45 5.62 -24.80 -47.15
C ASP A 45 5.83 -25.39 -45.74
N PHE A 46 5.30 -24.76 -44.68
CA PHE A 46 5.43 -25.10 -43.24
C PHE A 46 6.57 -24.48 -42.39
N PRO A 47 6.63 -23.15 -42.24
CA PRO A 47 7.20 -22.51 -41.04
C PRO A 47 6.15 -22.17 -39.96
N ASP A 48 4.88 -22.01 -40.34
CA ASP A 48 3.88 -21.38 -39.45
C ASP A 48 3.27 -22.34 -38.42
N CYS A 49 3.01 -23.60 -38.78
CA CYS A 49 2.42 -24.57 -37.84
C CYS A 49 3.36 -24.97 -36.70
N ILE A 50 4.67 -25.06 -36.96
CA ILE A 50 5.67 -25.40 -35.93
C ILE A 50 5.84 -24.25 -34.94
N ASN A 51 5.79 -22.99 -35.42
CA ASN A 51 5.81 -21.82 -34.57
C ASN A 51 4.54 -21.71 -33.73
N GLU A 52 3.35 -21.95 -34.30
CA GLU A 52 2.11 -21.98 -33.52
C GLU A 52 2.10 -23.08 -32.44
N GLU A 53 2.60 -24.28 -32.74
CA GLU A 53 2.63 -25.37 -31.78
C GLU A 53 3.65 -25.14 -30.66
N ILE A 54 4.81 -24.55 -30.98
CA ILE A 54 5.81 -24.13 -29.98
C ILE A 54 5.26 -22.97 -29.13
N ILE A 55 4.58 -22.01 -29.73
CA ILE A 55 3.91 -20.92 -29.02
C ILE A 55 2.83 -21.49 -28.10
N ARG A 56 1.99 -22.42 -28.59
CA ARG A 56 0.95 -23.10 -27.80
C ARG A 56 1.56 -23.88 -26.63
N LYS A 57 2.61 -24.68 -26.85
CA LYS A 57 3.30 -25.42 -25.76
C LYS A 57 3.98 -24.50 -24.75
N ARG A 58 4.61 -23.40 -25.20
CA ARG A 58 5.21 -22.38 -24.31
C ARG A 58 4.13 -21.65 -23.52
N MET A 59 2.98 -21.39 -24.15
CA MET A 59 1.80 -20.79 -23.53
C MET A 59 1.20 -21.73 -22.49
N GLU A 60 1.02 -23.02 -22.80
CA GLU A 60 0.57 -24.07 -21.87
C GLU A 60 1.50 -24.23 -20.68
N MET A 61 2.83 -24.22 -20.90
CA MET A 61 3.80 -24.20 -19.82
C MET A 61 3.69 -22.94 -18.97
N SER A 62 3.55 -21.76 -19.57
CA SER A 62 3.36 -20.52 -18.82
C SER A 62 2.04 -20.49 -18.03
N ILE A 63 0.97 -21.07 -18.58
CA ILE A 63 -0.33 -21.28 -17.92
C ILE A 63 -0.14 -22.22 -16.73
N ARG A 64 0.60 -23.31 -16.91
CA ARG A 64 0.89 -24.29 -15.83
C ARG A 64 1.70 -23.63 -14.72
N THR A 65 2.77 -22.91 -15.06
CA THR A 65 3.60 -22.16 -14.10
C THR A 65 2.81 -21.08 -13.37
N TYR A 66 1.91 -20.37 -14.05
CA TYR A 66 1.04 -19.36 -13.44
C TYR A 66 0.01 -20.01 -12.49
N LYS A 67 -0.59 -21.14 -12.88
CA LYS A 67 -1.51 -21.91 -12.04
C LYS A 67 -0.82 -22.50 -10.80
N THR A 68 0.46 -22.87 -10.88
CA THR A 68 1.24 -23.40 -9.75
C THR A 68 1.91 -22.34 -8.89
N SER A 69 1.80 -21.05 -9.25
CA SER A 69 2.39 -19.98 -8.45
C SER A 69 1.56 -19.74 -7.18
N ILE A 70 2.18 -20.00 -6.02
CA ILE A 70 1.59 -19.76 -4.70
C ILE A 70 1.23 -18.28 -4.50
N HIS A 71 2.00 -17.38 -5.12
CA HIS A 71 1.77 -15.94 -5.04
C HIS A 71 1.64 -15.33 -6.43
N LYS A 72 0.41 -14.97 -6.76
CA LYS A 72 0.12 -14.27 -7.99
C LYS A 72 0.53 -12.79 -7.87
N PRO A 73 1.15 -12.22 -8.91
CA PRO A 73 1.54 -10.82 -8.88
C PRO A 73 0.28 -9.95 -8.82
N TRP A 74 0.23 -9.09 -7.80
CA TRP A 74 -0.90 -8.21 -7.60
C TRP A 74 -0.88 -7.06 -8.63
N PRO A 75 -1.97 -6.81 -9.37
CA PRO A 75 -2.01 -5.72 -10.32
C PRO A 75 -1.95 -4.36 -9.62
N LYS A 76 -1.36 -3.34 -10.26
CA LYS A 76 -1.38 -1.97 -9.75
C LYS A 76 -2.78 -1.39 -9.92
N ILE A 77 -3.68 -1.71 -9.00
CA ILE A 77 -5.03 -1.14 -8.92
C ILE A 77 -4.86 0.31 -8.39
N PRO A 78 -5.62 1.30 -8.92
CA PRO A 78 -5.65 2.63 -8.32
C PRO A 78 -5.91 2.51 -6.82
N LYS A 79 -5.18 3.31 -6.03
CA LYS A 79 -5.30 3.32 -4.56
C LYS A 79 -6.78 3.38 -4.16
N GLY A 80 -7.13 2.62 -3.13
CA GLY A 80 -8.50 2.59 -2.60
C GLY A 80 -9.00 3.98 -2.23
N GLN A 81 -10.32 4.09 -2.01
CA GLN A 81 -10.92 5.35 -1.53
C GLN A 81 -10.15 5.89 -0.32
N SER A 82 -9.82 7.18 -0.33
CA SER A 82 -9.13 7.81 0.79
C SER A 82 -10.00 7.74 2.06
N LYS A 83 -9.35 7.64 3.23
CA LYS A 83 -10.03 7.62 4.54
C LYS A 83 -11.00 8.80 4.69
N LEU A 84 -10.60 9.99 4.24
CA LEU A 84 -11.44 11.19 4.26
C LEU A 84 -12.67 11.05 3.38
N PHE A 85 -12.51 10.60 2.12
CA PHE A 85 -13.63 10.43 1.20
C PHE A 85 -14.66 9.43 1.73
N PHE A 86 -14.19 8.35 2.33
CA PHE A 86 -15.04 7.36 2.97
C PHE A 86 -15.84 7.93 4.14
N GLU A 87 -15.18 8.60 5.09
CA GLU A 87 -15.86 9.19 6.25
C GLU A 87 -16.88 10.26 5.81
N CYS A 88 -16.57 11.06 4.79
CA CYS A 88 -17.53 11.98 4.18
C CYS A 88 -18.75 11.25 3.59
N THR A 89 -18.55 10.13 2.91
CA THR A 89 -19.65 9.32 2.34
C THR A 89 -20.55 8.76 3.45
N LEU A 90 -19.95 8.25 4.52
CA LEU A 90 -20.69 7.75 5.69
C LEU A 90 -21.45 8.88 6.40
N PHE A 91 -20.84 10.07 6.53
CA PHE A 91 -21.49 11.23 7.10
C PHE A 91 -22.67 11.71 6.25
N LEU A 92 -22.50 11.82 4.93
CA LEU A 92 -23.60 12.15 4.01
C LEU A 92 -24.75 11.14 4.12
N TYR A 93 -24.43 9.83 4.18
CA TYR A 93 -25.43 8.80 4.41
C TYR A 93 -26.17 8.97 5.74
N SER A 94 -25.44 9.30 6.82
CA SER A 94 -26.03 9.53 8.15
C SER A 94 -26.91 10.77 8.21
N VAL A 95 -26.54 11.85 7.50
CA VAL A 95 -27.32 13.08 7.37
C VAL A 95 -28.56 12.83 6.52
N LEU A 96 -28.43 12.05 5.44
CA LEU A 96 -29.58 11.60 4.64
C LEU A 96 -30.55 10.78 5.49
N ALA A 97 -30.07 9.80 6.25
CA ALA A 97 -30.91 8.99 7.14
C ALA A 97 -31.60 9.86 8.22
N LEU A 98 -30.87 10.81 8.81
CA LEU A 98 -31.40 11.77 9.77
C LEU A 98 -32.50 12.62 9.13
N PHE A 99 -32.25 13.19 7.96
CA PHE A 99 -33.22 13.98 7.21
C PHE A 99 -34.49 13.20 6.88
N LEU A 100 -34.34 11.95 6.39
CA LEU A 100 -35.48 11.07 6.11
C LEU A 100 -36.26 10.73 7.39
N GLN A 101 -35.59 10.59 8.53
CA GLN A 101 -36.27 10.42 9.80
C GLN A 101 -37.09 11.65 10.20
N TYR A 102 -36.53 12.85 10.03
CA TYR A 102 -37.27 14.10 10.25
C TYR A 102 -38.47 14.20 9.30
N LEU A 103 -38.34 13.76 8.06
CA LEU A 103 -39.45 13.69 7.10
C LEU A 103 -40.55 12.75 7.59
N ASN A 104 -40.19 11.57 8.10
CA ASN A 104 -41.16 10.61 8.64
C ASN A 104 -41.89 11.13 9.89
N ILE A 105 -41.21 11.89 10.75
CA ILE A 105 -41.80 12.47 11.97
C ILE A 105 -42.69 13.67 11.65
N TYR A 106 -42.22 14.61 10.82
CA TYR A 106 -42.85 15.92 10.61
C TYR A 106 -43.62 16.03 9.29
N LYS A 107 -44.02 14.89 8.71
CA LYS A 107 -44.75 14.79 7.43
C LYS A 107 -46.00 15.69 7.35
N THR A 108 -46.30 16.15 6.14
CA THR A 108 -47.54 16.86 5.79
C THR A 108 -48.19 16.24 4.54
N LEU A 109 -49.46 16.54 4.34
CA LEU A 109 -50.22 16.19 3.13
C LEU A 109 -50.17 17.35 2.12
N TRP A 110 -48.96 17.73 1.70
CA TRP A 110 -48.72 18.96 0.92
C TRP A 110 -49.30 18.94 -0.49
N TRP A 111 -49.48 17.76 -1.09
CA TRP A 111 -50.05 17.59 -2.44
C TRP A 111 -51.58 17.66 -2.47
N LEU A 112 -52.25 17.77 -1.31
CA LEU A 112 -53.71 17.92 -1.27
C LEU A 112 -54.12 19.37 -1.59
N PRO A 113 -55.09 19.60 -2.51
CA PRO A 113 -55.47 20.95 -2.97
C PRO A 113 -55.95 21.91 -1.87
N LYS A 114 -56.51 21.39 -0.77
CA LYS A 114 -57.01 22.17 0.38
C LYS A 114 -56.17 22.00 1.65
N SER A 115 -54.90 21.61 1.51
CA SER A 115 -54.01 21.45 2.67
C SER A 115 -53.59 22.83 3.23
N TYR A 116 -53.57 22.96 4.55
CA TYR A 116 -53.08 24.17 5.23
C TYR A 116 -51.56 24.35 5.11
N TRP A 117 -50.83 23.30 4.71
CA TRP A 117 -49.37 23.28 4.66
C TRP A 117 -48.92 22.96 3.23
N HIS A 118 -48.37 23.95 2.53
CA HIS A 118 -47.85 23.79 1.16
C HIS A 118 -46.41 23.21 1.10
N TYR A 119 -45.77 22.99 2.26
CA TYR A 119 -44.45 22.36 2.36
C TYR A 119 -44.58 20.91 2.80
N SER A 120 -43.64 20.04 2.38
CA SER A 120 -43.65 18.59 2.68
C SER A 120 -43.40 18.21 4.15
N MET A 121 -42.87 19.14 4.95
CA MET A 121 -42.59 18.95 6.36
C MET A 121 -42.95 20.18 7.20
N LYS A 122 -43.36 19.97 8.45
CA LYS A 122 -43.59 21.02 9.45
C LYS A 122 -42.27 21.53 10.04
N LEU A 123 -41.53 22.33 9.27
CA LEU A 123 -40.19 22.83 9.65
C LEU A 123 -40.17 23.59 10.99
N HIS A 124 -41.26 24.27 11.36
CA HIS A 124 -41.35 25.02 12.61
C HIS A 124 -41.32 24.15 13.89
N LEU A 125 -41.56 22.84 13.76
CA LEU A 125 -41.49 21.89 14.88
C LEU A 125 -40.09 21.28 15.05
N VAL A 126 -39.21 21.45 14.07
CA VAL A 126 -37.84 20.91 14.10
C VAL A 126 -37.00 21.77 15.03
N ASN A 127 -36.42 21.15 16.07
CA ASN A 127 -35.51 21.85 16.98
C ASN A 127 -34.11 22.00 16.32
N PRO A 128 -33.68 23.23 15.95
CA PRO A 128 -32.40 23.44 15.28
C PRO A 128 -31.19 23.12 16.16
N TYR A 129 -31.32 23.27 17.49
CA TYR A 129 -30.25 22.96 18.44
C TYR A 129 -30.01 21.45 18.53
N LEU A 130 -31.09 20.65 18.51
CA LEU A 130 -30.99 19.19 18.45
C LEU A 130 -30.35 18.72 17.16
N LEU A 131 -30.80 19.28 16.02
CA LEU A 131 -30.26 18.96 14.70
C LEU A 131 -28.76 19.28 14.63
N SER A 132 -28.36 20.45 15.12
CA SER A 132 -26.95 20.86 15.24
C SER A 132 -26.15 19.89 16.11
N CYS A 133 -26.64 19.57 17.31
CA CYS A 133 -25.98 18.66 18.26
C CYS A 133 -25.74 17.27 17.64
N VAL A 134 -26.77 16.65 17.07
CA VAL A 134 -26.68 15.33 16.43
C VAL A 134 -25.78 15.39 15.19
N GLY A 135 -25.92 16.43 14.35
CA GLY A 135 -25.08 16.64 13.17
C GLY A 135 -23.60 16.76 13.51
N LEU A 136 -23.26 17.51 14.57
CA LEU A 136 -21.88 17.66 15.04
C LEU A 136 -21.31 16.34 15.60
N ILE A 137 -22.11 15.54 16.32
CA ILE A 137 -21.68 14.21 16.81
C ILE A 137 -21.43 13.26 15.64
N LEU A 138 -22.33 13.21 14.65
CA LEU A 138 -22.15 12.40 13.44
C LEU A 138 -20.92 12.86 12.63
N GLY A 139 -20.67 14.17 12.57
CA GLY A 139 -19.55 14.79 11.87
C GLY A 139 -18.21 14.76 12.61
N ALA A 140 -18.17 14.31 13.88
CA ALA A 140 -16.95 14.30 14.69
C ALA A 140 -15.82 13.44 14.08
N ARG A 141 -16.16 12.35 13.37
CA ARG A 141 -15.17 11.49 12.71
C ARG A 141 -14.62 12.11 11.43
N VAL A 142 -15.48 12.75 10.64
CA VAL A 142 -15.07 13.48 9.43
C VAL A 142 -14.15 14.63 9.79
N THR A 143 -14.49 15.40 10.82
CA THR A 143 -13.67 16.52 11.28
C THR A 143 -12.29 16.05 11.76
N LYS A 144 -12.21 14.93 12.51
CA LYS A 144 -10.93 14.30 12.86
C LYS A 144 -10.11 13.91 11.62
N CYS A 145 -10.71 13.21 10.65
CA CYS A 145 -9.99 12.73 9.46
C CYS A 145 -9.59 13.86 8.50
N PHE A 146 -10.46 14.87 8.37
CA PHE A 146 -10.14 16.11 7.65
C PHE A 146 -8.92 16.76 8.26
N TRP A 147 -8.89 16.83 9.60
CA TRP A 147 -7.78 17.39 10.32
C TRP A 147 -6.47 16.61 10.09
N GLU A 148 -6.51 15.29 10.18
CA GLU A 148 -5.36 14.42 9.87
C GLU A 148 -4.85 14.64 8.44
N THR A 149 -5.75 14.82 7.47
CA THR A 149 -5.40 15.05 6.07
C THR A 149 -4.74 16.42 5.86
N VAL A 150 -5.27 17.46 6.51
CA VAL A 150 -4.67 18.81 6.51
C VAL A 150 -3.27 18.77 7.12
N SER A 151 -3.10 18.10 8.27
CA SER A 151 -1.79 17.91 8.91
C SER A 151 -0.79 17.19 7.99
N GLN A 152 -1.18 16.08 7.37
CA GLN A 152 -0.31 15.34 6.45
C GLN A 152 0.10 16.18 5.22
N THR A 153 -0.84 16.94 4.67
CA THR A 153 -0.57 17.80 3.51
C THR A 153 0.41 18.92 3.86
N LEU A 154 0.26 19.51 5.05
CA LEU A 154 1.15 20.54 5.56
C LEU A 154 2.52 19.99 5.96
N GLU A 155 2.60 18.75 6.48
CA GLU A 155 3.89 18.07 6.72
C GLU A 155 4.65 17.82 5.41
N ILE A 156 3.96 17.36 4.37
CA ILE A 156 4.58 17.16 3.04
C ILE A 156 5.07 18.49 2.47
N ALA A 157 4.25 19.55 2.56
CA ALA A 157 4.66 20.90 2.14
C ALA A 157 5.84 21.42 2.99
N GLY A 158 5.81 21.17 4.30
CA GLY A 158 6.83 21.57 5.26
C GLY A 158 8.20 20.93 5.03
N ASN A 159 8.24 19.73 4.45
CA ASN A 159 9.49 19.04 4.10
C ASN A 159 10.28 19.72 2.98
N TYR A 160 9.67 20.62 2.21
CA TYR A 160 10.36 21.42 1.19
C TYR A 160 11.05 22.67 1.78
N PHE A 161 10.74 23.03 3.02
CA PHE A 161 11.25 24.23 3.68
C PHE A 161 12.36 23.90 4.70
N PRO A 162 13.32 24.81 4.94
CA PRO A 162 14.34 24.65 5.99
C PRO A 162 13.72 24.49 7.40
N LYS A 163 14.41 23.76 8.30
CA LYS A 163 13.92 23.33 9.64
C LYS A 163 13.26 24.45 10.47
N TYR A 164 13.71 25.70 10.36
CA TYR A 164 13.13 26.85 11.09
C TYR A 164 11.74 27.24 10.58
N GLN A 165 11.48 27.11 9.27
CA GLN A 165 10.18 27.37 8.67
C GLN A 165 9.20 26.22 8.90
N THR A 166 9.67 24.98 9.06
CA THR A 166 8.83 23.84 9.45
C THR A 166 8.14 24.09 10.80
N PHE A 167 8.86 24.63 11.79
CA PHE A 167 8.28 25.04 13.07
C PHE A 167 7.20 26.11 12.91
N PHE A 168 7.40 27.09 12.02
CA PHE A 168 6.42 28.13 11.74
C PHE A 168 5.16 27.55 11.07
N VAL A 169 5.31 26.64 10.11
CA VAL A 169 4.19 25.94 9.45
C VAL A 169 3.38 25.12 10.46
N THR A 170 4.04 24.36 11.34
CA THR A 170 3.35 23.62 12.41
C THR A 170 2.68 24.55 13.41
N PHE A 171 3.32 25.67 13.78
CA PHE A 171 2.71 26.65 14.68
C PHE A 171 1.45 27.28 14.06
N VAL A 172 1.53 27.73 12.81
CA VAL A 172 0.41 28.28 12.03
C VAL A 172 -0.72 27.26 11.93
N GLU A 173 -0.41 26.01 11.60
CA GLU A 173 -1.39 24.93 11.53
C GLU A 173 -2.16 24.78 12.84
N TYR A 174 -1.46 24.64 13.96
CA TYR A 174 -2.09 24.38 15.26
C TYR A 174 -2.82 25.61 15.81
N PHE A 175 -2.23 26.79 15.74
CA PHE A 175 -2.80 28.00 16.36
C PHE A 175 -3.81 28.72 15.47
N ILE A 176 -3.58 28.80 14.16
CA ILE A 176 -4.43 29.60 13.24
C ILE A 176 -5.58 28.76 12.67
N LEU A 177 -5.35 27.48 12.38
CA LEU A 177 -6.37 26.65 11.75
C LEU A 177 -7.04 25.70 12.76
N LYS A 178 -6.24 24.95 13.53
CA LYS A 178 -6.70 23.84 14.38
C LYS A 178 -7.47 24.33 15.61
N PHE A 179 -6.86 25.23 16.38
CA PHE A 179 -7.43 25.75 17.62
C PHE A 179 -8.75 26.51 17.44
N PRO A 180 -8.86 27.54 16.57
CA PRO A 180 -10.09 28.32 16.46
C PRO A 180 -11.25 27.50 15.89
N MET A 181 -11.00 26.61 14.92
CA MET A 181 -12.04 25.72 14.39
C MET A 181 -12.53 24.69 15.42
N MET A 182 -11.63 24.09 16.19
CA MET A 182 -12.02 23.18 17.28
C MET A 182 -12.79 23.92 18.37
N THR A 183 -12.39 25.14 18.72
CA THR A 183 -13.13 26.00 19.65
C THR A 183 -14.51 26.36 19.08
N LEU A 184 -14.64 26.64 17.78
CA LEU A 184 -15.93 26.91 17.13
C LEU A 184 -16.86 25.68 17.17
N ILE A 185 -16.37 24.51 16.77
CA ILE A 185 -17.15 23.26 16.76
C ILE A 185 -17.61 22.89 18.17
N THR A 186 -16.68 22.91 19.14
CA THR A 186 -16.99 22.57 20.54
C THR A 186 -17.92 23.59 21.18
N SER A 187 -17.69 24.89 21.00
CA SER A 187 -18.59 25.92 21.53
C SER A 187 -19.98 25.86 20.90
N SER A 188 -20.10 25.59 19.60
CA SER A 188 -21.38 25.37 18.93
C SER A 188 -22.13 24.15 19.47
N PHE A 189 -21.39 23.05 19.71
CA PHE A 189 -21.94 21.85 20.35
C PHE A 189 -22.44 22.16 21.77
N PHE A 190 -21.62 22.76 22.62
CA PHE A 190 -22.00 23.09 24.01
C PHE A 190 -23.15 24.09 24.06
N PHE A 191 -23.15 25.11 23.20
CA PHE A 191 -24.25 26.08 23.10
C PHE A 191 -25.58 25.39 22.76
N SER A 192 -25.56 24.50 21.76
CA SER A 192 -26.73 23.72 21.37
C SER A 192 -27.17 22.75 22.47
N PHE A 193 -26.22 22.08 23.12
CA PHE A 193 -26.48 21.13 24.19
C PHE A 193 -27.07 21.78 25.44
N VAL A 194 -26.57 22.96 25.84
CA VAL A 194 -27.12 23.73 26.97
C VAL A 194 -28.58 24.13 26.73
N LYS A 195 -28.96 24.44 25.48
CA LYS A 195 -30.36 24.70 25.13
C LYS A 195 -31.22 23.44 25.28
N ILE A 196 -30.76 22.30 24.75
CA ILE A 196 -31.46 21.01 24.90
C ILE A 196 -31.63 20.64 26.39
N TYR A 197 -30.60 20.84 27.20
CA TYR A 197 -30.64 20.56 28.64
C TYR A 197 -31.67 21.42 29.39
N LYS A 198 -31.89 22.67 28.94
CA LYS A 198 -32.91 23.57 29.53
C LYS A 198 -34.32 23.20 29.09
N ASP A 199 -34.49 22.77 27.84
CA ASP A 199 -35.82 22.56 27.24
C ASP A 199 -36.40 21.16 27.54
N TYR A 200 -35.55 20.16 27.82
CA TYR A 200 -35.96 18.77 28.01
C TYR A 200 -35.53 18.20 29.38
N PRO A 201 -36.29 17.26 29.97
CA PRO A 201 -35.92 16.62 31.22
C PRO A 201 -34.64 15.80 31.09
N ILE A 202 -33.90 15.67 32.21
CA ILE A 202 -32.62 14.96 32.29
C ILE A 202 -32.74 13.52 31.80
N SER A 203 -33.87 12.84 32.03
CA SER A 203 -34.12 11.47 31.55
C SER A 203 -33.96 11.35 30.03
N LYS A 204 -34.44 12.34 29.25
CA LYS A 204 -34.26 12.36 27.79
C LYS A 204 -32.81 12.66 27.40
N VAL A 205 -32.14 13.54 28.14
CA VAL A 205 -30.73 13.89 27.89
C VAL A 205 -29.79 12.70 28.09
N MET A 206 -30.08 11.81 29.04
CA MET A 206 -29.26 10.61 29.30
C MET A 206 -29.13 9.67 28.10
N TYR A 207 -30.08 9.70 27.15
CA TYR A 207 -29.99 8.89 25.93
C TYR A 207 -28.81 9.29 25.03
N PHE A 208 -28.27 10.51 25.13
CA PHE A 208 -27.02 10.87 24.44
C PHE A 208 -25.80 10.07 24.93
N LEU A 209 -25.85 9.50 26.13
CA LEU A 209 -24.77 8.67 26.68
C LEU A 209 -24.81 7.22 26.19
N GLN A 210 -25.92 6.77 25.57
CA GLN A 210 -26.07 5.37 25.16
C GLN A 210 -25.00 4.89 24.16
N PRO A 211 -24.58 5.67 23.14
CA PRO A 211 -23.46 5.29 22.29
C PRO A 211 -22.14 5.10 23.06
N ILE A 212 -21.92 5.88 24.14
CA ILE A 212 -20.73 5.74 24.98
C ILE A 212 -20.78 4.43 25.77
N ILE A 213 -21.96 4.07 26.30
CA ILE A 213 -22.16 2.78 26.99
C ILE A 213 -21.92 1.62 26.02
N LEU A 214 -22.48 1.70 24.80
CA LEU A 214 -22.25 0.71 23.74
C LEU A 214 -20.76 0.57 23.41
N PHE A 215 -20.04 1.69 23.32
CA PHE A 215 -18.59 1.70 23.09
C PHE A 215 -17.84 0.95 24.20
N ILE A 216 -18.18 1.21 25.47
CA ILE A 216 -17.56 0.55 26.62
C ILE A 216 -17.82 -0.96 26.59
N ILE A 217 -19.03 -1.40 26.21
CA ILE A 217 -19.38 -2.82 26.13
C ILE A 217 -18.60 -3.52 25.01
N ILE A 218 -18.58 -2.96 23.80
CA ILE A 218 -17.92 -3.57 22.64
C ILE A 218 -16.40 -3.62 22.80
N PHE A 219 -15.80 -2.57 23.36
CA PHE A 219 -14.34 -2.43 23.51
C PHE A 219 -13.84 -2.71 24.93
N ARG A 220 -14.62 -3.42 25.76
CA ARG A 220 -14.30 -3.69 27.17
C ARG A 220 -12.87 -4.18 27.39
N ASN A 221 -12.41 -5.14 26.59
CA ASN A 221 -11.09 -5.74 26.75
C ASN A 221 -9.96 -4.74 26.44
N GLU A 222 -10.10 -3.94 25.37
CA GLU A 222 -9.09 -2.94 24.98
C GLU A 222 -9.04 -1.81 26.00
N ILE A 223 -10.21 -1.37 26.47
CA ILE A 223 -10.34 -0.36 27.51
C ILE A 223 -9.71 -0.88 28.80
N PHE A 224 -9.95 -2.13 29.18
CA PHE A 224 -9.33 -2.73 30.36
C PHE A 224 -7.80 -2.78 30.25
N VAL A 225 -7.25 -3.16 29.09
CA VAL A 225 -5.80 -3.14 28.86
C VAL A 225 -5.23 -1.72 28.96
N LYS A 226 -5.90 -0.72 28.34
CA LYS A 226 -5.50 0.69 28.44
C LYS A 226 -5.60 1.23 29.87
N ILE A 227 -6.64 0.87 30.62
CA ILE A 227 -6.80 1.23 32.04
C ILE A 227 -5.72 0.58 32.89
N LYS A 228 -5.37 -0.68 32.64
CA LYS A 228 -4.27 -1.36 33.34
C LYS A 228 -2.93 -0.68 33.08
N GLN A 229 -2.66 -0.30 31.82
CA GLN A 229 -1.48 0.47 31.46
C GLN A 229 -1.46 1.85 32.14
N PHE A 230 -2.61 2.53 32.21
CA PHE A 230 -2.75 3.79 32.94
C PHE A 230 -2.47 3.63 34.43
N TYR A 231 -3.03 2.60 35.07
CA TYR A 231 -2.79 2.33 36.49
C TYR A 231 -1.32 2.03 36.78
N LEU A 232 -0.65 1.25 35.91
CA LEU A 232 0.78 0.98 36.05
C LEU A 232 1.60 2.27 35.91
N CYS A 233 1.30 3.12 34.92
CA CYS A 233 1.96 4.42 34.77
C CYS A 233 1.70 5.36 35.96
N PHE A 234 0.48 5.36 36.50
CA PHE A 234 0.13 6.18 37.66
C PHE A 234 0.78 5.65 38.95
N ALA A 235 0.92 4.32 39.10
CA ALA A 235 1.63 3.70 40.20
C ALA A 235 3.14 4.04 40.16
N GLU A 236 3.75 4.10 38.97
CA GLU A 236 5.11 4.62 38.79
C GLU A 236 5.21 6.11 39.15
N LEU A 237 4.20 6.91 38.80
CA LEU A 237 4.13 8.35 39.12
C LEU A 237 4.01 8.63 40.63
N LYS A 238 3.37 7.72 41.38
CA LYS A 238 3.24 7.82 42.84
C LYS A 238 4.54 7.48 43.58
N ARG A 239 5.48 6.75 42.94
CA ARG A 239 6.85 6.57 43.44
C ARG A 239 7.67 7.80 43.04
N PHE A 240 7.71 8.80 43.91
CA PHE A 240 8.32 10.13 43.77
C PHE A 240 9.87 10.14 43.59
N ASP A 241 10.46 9.12 42.97
CA ASP A 241 11.93 8.94 42.91
C ASP A 241 12.58 9.36 41.58
N TYR A 242 11.82 9.94 40.63
CA TYR A 242 12.32 10.26 39.29
C TYR A 242 12.33 11.76 38.97
N THR A 243 13.36 12.19 38.25
CA THR A 243 13.55 13.56 37.74
C THR A 243 12.35 14.00 36.89
N MET A 244 11.85 15.23 37.07
CA MET A 244 10.68 15.81 36.37
C MET A 244 10.70 15.62 34.84
N THR A 245 11.88 15.63 34.23
CA THR A 245 12.08 15.40 32.79
C THR A 245 11.73 13.97 32.34
N HIS A 246 12.02 12.96 33.15
CA HIS A 246 11.63 11.57 32.88
C HIS A 246 10.12 11.36 33.01
N LEU A 247 9.51 12.05 33.97
CA LEU A 247 8.07 12.01 34.23
C LEU A 247 7.25 12.64 33.09
N ILE A 248 7.69 13.79 32.57
CA ILE A 248 7.10 14.41 31.37
C ILE A 248 7.26 13.50 30.15
N LYS A 249 8.41 12.84 29.97
CA LYS A 249 8.66 11.92 28.85
C LYS A 249 7.76 10.69 28.93
N ASN A 250 7.58 10.10 30.12
CA ASN A 250 6.69 8.96 30.33
C ASN A 250 5.22 9.34 30.17
N LEU A 251 4.77 10.49 30.68
CA LEU A 251 3.43 11.01 30.44
C LEU A 251 3.19 11.28 28.96
N LYS A 252 4.14 11.91 28.27
CA LYS A 252 4.06 12.18 26.83
C LYS A 252 3.95 10.87 26.04
N ASN A 253 4.77 9.88 26.36
CA ASN A 253 4.71 8.55 25.74
C ASN A 253 3.41 7.82 26.07
N PHE A 254 2.90 7.94 27.30
CA PHE A 254 1.60 7.38 27.69
C PHE A 254 0.46 8.03 26.90
N PHE A 255 0.37 9.36 26.87
CA PHE A 255 -0.68 10.06 26.13
C PHE A 255 -0.58 9.78 24.63
N LEU A 256 0.63 9.75 24.07
CA LEU A 256 0.86 9.33 22.68
C LEU A 256 0.33 7.93 22.41
N ASN A 257 0.58 6.96 23.29
CA ASN A 257 0.13 5.57 23.12
C ASN A 257 -1.36 5.38 23.45
N PHE A 258 -1.92 6.19 24.36
CA PHE A 258 -3.32 6.11 24.79
C PHE A 258 -4.26 6.65 23.72
N PHE A 259 -3.91 7.80 23.13
CA PHE A 259 -4.65 8.42 22.03
C PHE A 259 -4.30 7.87 20.66
N LYS A 260 -3.27 7.01 20.53
CA LYS A 260 -3.05 6.27 19.29
C LYS A 260 -4.23 5.34 19.07
N ASP A 261 -4.89 5.51 17.92
CA ASP A 261 -5.91 4.58 17.46
C ASP A 261 -5.29 3.17 17.46
N PRO A 262 -6.05 2.12 17.87
CA PRO A 262 -5.56 0.76 17.73
C PRO A 262 -5.11 0.58 16.29
N TYR A 263 -3.83 0.26 16.09
CA TYR A 263 -3.23 0.18 14.77
C TYR A 263 -4.05 -0.77 13.91
N TYR A 264 -4.85 -0.24 13.00
CA TYR A 264 -5.32 -1.03 11.87
C TYR A 264 -4.07 -1.41 11.08
N LEU A 265 -3.93 -2.68 10.76
CA LEU A 265 -2.88 -3.12 9.84
C LEU A 265 -2.95 -2.24 8.57
N ASP A 266 -1.87 -1.50 8.30
CA ASP A 266 -1.77 -0.72 7.06
C ASP A 266 -1.42 -1.68 5.93
N VAL A 267 -2.49 -2.18 5.29
CA VAL A 267 -2.43 -3.21 4.25
C VAL A 267 -1.54 -2.78 3.07
N GLU A 268 -1.31 -1.47 2.88
CA GLU A 268 -0.42 -0.97 1.82
C GLU A 268 1.07 -1.27 2.07
N TYR A 269 1.47 -1.47 3.33
CA TYR A 269 2.87 -1.72 3.70
C TYR A 269 3.14 -3.16 4.15
N VAL A 270 2.08 -3.93 4.43
CA VAL A 270 2.24 -5.30 4.93
C VAL A 270 2.32 -6.28 3.76
N GLN A 271 3.56 -6.68 3.49
CA GLN A 271 3.84 -7.77 2.58
C GLN A 271 3.69 -9.10 3.33
N HIS A 272 2.94 -10.03 2.74
CA HIS A 272 2.80 -11.40 3.24
C HIS A 272 4.17 -12.07 3.42
N PHE A 273 4.38 -12.72 4.58
CA PHE A 273 5.62 -13.42 4.87
C PHE A 273 5.57 -14.84 4.32
N CYS A 274 6.02 -15.01 3.08
CA CYS A 274 6.20 -16.32 2.47
C CYS A 274 7.50 -16.98 3.00
N GLY A 275 7.50 -17.38 4.27
CA GLY A 275 8.61 -18.07 4.92
C GLY A 275 8.31 -19.54 5.13
N ALA A 276 9.29 -20.42 4.86
CA ALA A 276 9.21 -21.86 5.12
C ALA A 276 9.27 -22.25 6.61
N ASN A 277 8.85 -21.35 7.50
CA ASN A 277 8.83 -21.62 8.95
C ASN A 277 7.39 -21.54 9.47
N PRO A 278 6.86 -22.65 10.00
CA PRO A 278 5.47 -22.74 10.45
C PRO A 278 5.10 -21.75 11.57
N TYR A 279 6.09 -21.27 12.33
CA TYR A 279 5.87 -20.27 13.37
C TYR A 279 5.39 -18.92 12.79
N TYR A 280 5.93 -18.50 11.65
CA TYR A 280 5.55 -17.20 11.06
C TYR A 280 4.14 -17.24 10.47
N ALA A 281 3.75 -18.32 9.79
CA ALA A 281 2.39 -18.46 9.26
C ALA A 281 1.32 -18.45 10.37
N LYS A 282 1.57 -19.16 11.48
CA LYS A 282 0.68 -19.11 12.67
C LYS A 282 0.64 -17.73 13.30
N GLY A 283 1.80 -17.08 13.46
CA GLY A 283 1.89 -15.74 14.02
C GLY A 283 1.19 -14.68 13.16
N GLU A 284 1.34 -14.77 11.84
CA GLU A 284 0.64 -13.93 10.87
C GLU A 284 -0.88 -14.13 10.96
N PHE A 285 -1.35 -15.38 11.02
CA PHE A 285 -2.77 -15.66 11.24
C PHE A 285 -3.31 -15.07 12.54
N GLN A 286 -2.61 -15.29 13.66
CA GLN A 286 -3.05 -14.76 14.95
C GLN A 286 -3.18 -13.24 14.93
N TYR A 287 -2.21 -12.56 14.30
CA TYR A 287 -2.26 -11.11 14.13
C TYR A 287 -3.44 -10.68 13.25
N LEU A 288 -3.60 -11.29 12.08
CA LEU A 288 -4.66 -10.98 11.13
C LEU A 288 -6.06 -11.23 11.72
N SER A 289 -6.26 -12.35 12.42
CA SER A 289 -7.52 -12.70 13.07
C SER A 289 -7.90 -11.70 14.17
N MET A 290 -6.92 -11.26 14.97
CA MET A 290 -7.13 -10.23 15.99
C MET A 290 -7.55 -8.89 15.35
N ASP A 291 -6.86 -8.48 14.27
CA ASP A 291 -7.16 -7.26 13.52
C ASP A 291 -8.56 -7.33 12.86
N LEU A 292 -8.95 -8.47 12.27
CA LEU A 292 -10.28 -8.68 11.69
C LEU A 292 -11.38 -8.56 12.75
N SER A 293 -11.19 -9.19 13.91
CA SER A 293 -12.14 -9.09 15.04
C SER A 293 -12.31 -7.64 15.50
N LEU A 294 -11.23 -6.88 15.57
CA LEU A 294 -11.27 -5.45 15.91
C LEU A 294 -12.02 -4.65 14.83
N ARG A 295 -11.76 -4.91 13.55
CA ARG A 295 -12.46 -4.28 12.42
C ARG A 295 -13.96 -4.54 12.44
N ILE A 296 -14.38 -5.79 12.66
CA ILE A 296 -15.81 -6.16 12.75
C ILE A 296 -16.48 -5.47 13.95
N ARG A 297 -15.84 -5.45 15.13
CA ARG A 297 -16.33 -4.72 16.31
C ARG A 297 -16.53 -3.23 16.03
N HIS A 298 -15.58 -2.60 15.33
CA HIS A 298 -15.72 -1.20 14.92
C HIS A 298 -16.86 -1.00 13.93
N ALA A 299 -17.00 -1.86 12.92
CA ALA A 299 -18.12 -1.78 11.98
C ALA A 299 -19.48 -1.92 12.68
N LEU A 300 -19.60 -2.84 13.65
CA LEU A 300 -20.81 -3.01 14.45
C LEU A 300 -21.12 -1.76 15.30
N PHE A 301 -20.11 -1.23 15.98
CA PHE A 301 -20.25 -0.01 16.78
C PHE A 301 -20.73 1.16 15.93
N VAL A 302 -20.08 1.38 14.77
CA VAL A 302 -20.45 2.44 13.83
C VAL A 302 -21.86 2.21 13.28
N GLY A 303 -22.20 0.96 12.92
CA GLY A 303 -23.51 0.59 12.42
C GLY A 303 -24.63 0.99 13.39
N ILE A 304 -24.53 0.49 14.62
CA ILE A 304 -25.54 0.71 15.66
C ILE A 304 -25.56 2.17 16.12
N SER A 305 -24.40 2.80 16.34
CA SER A 305 -24.34 4.19 16.81
C SER A 305 -24.89 5.19 15.77
N THR A 306 -24.63 4.97 14.48
CA THR A 306 -25.18 5.83 13.42
C THR A 306 -26.70 5.70 13.34
N ALA A 307 -27.25 4.49 13.36
CA ALA A 307 -28.70 4.29 13.39
C ALA A 307 -29.33 4.87 14.67
N TYR A 308 -28.67 4.72 15.82
CA TYR A 308 -29.13 5.27 17.08
C TYR A 308 -29.23 6.80 17.04
N LEU A 309 -28.16 7.46 16.57
CA LEU A 309 -28.11 8.92 16.48
C LEU A 309 -29.02 9.47 15.38
N ALA A 310 -29.13 8.80 14.23
CA ALA A 310 -29.92 9.27 13.09
C ALA A 310 -31.43 8.99 13.23
N ILE A 311 -31.81 7.90 13.89
CA ILE A 311 -33.21 7.44 13.93
C ILE A 311 -33.84 7.59 15.31
N LEU A 312 -33.18 7.05 16.35
CA LEU A 312 -33.79 6.98 17.68
C LEU A 312 -33.75 8.34 18.40
N ILE A 313 -32.65 9.09 18.30
CA ILE A 313 -32.54 10.39 18.97
C ILE A 313 -33.65 11.37 18.51
N PRO A 314 -33.91 11.58 17.21
CA PRO A 314 -35.01 12.45 16.78
C PRO A 314 -36.38 12.04 17.34
N CYS A 315 -36.65 10.74 17.48
CA CYS A 315 -37.92 10.22 18.04
C CYS A 315 -38.09 10.53 19.53
N ILE A 316 -37.01 10.49 20.30
CA ILE A 316 -37.04 10.72 21.75
C ILE A 316 -37.32 12.21 22.07
N PHE A 317 -36.77 13.10 21.23
CA PHE A 317 -36.82 14.55 21.43
C PHE A 317 -37.95 15.25 20.66
N THR A 318 -39.01 14.54 20.31
CA THR A 318 -40.22 15.16 19.76
C THR A 318 -40.77 16.22 20.73
N PRO A 319 -41.22 17.39 20.21
CA PRO A 319 -41.77 18.47 21.02
C PRO A 319 -43.03 17.98 21.73
N VAL A 320 -43.04 18.15 23.06
CA VAL A 320 -44.19 17.82 23.93
C VAL A 320 -45.11 19.03 24.09
N LYS A 321 -44.60 20.24 23.84
CA LYS A 321 -45.33 21.51 23.94
C LYS A 321 -45.23 22.28 22.62
N SER A 322 -46.30 22.97 22.24
CA SER A 322 -46.32 23.93 21.15
C SER A 322 -45.53 25.20 21.50
N VAL A 323 -45.27 26.03 20.49
CA VAL A 323 -44.74 27.40 20.69
C VAL A 323 -45.65 28.23 21.60
N THR A 324 -46.94 27.91 21.65
CA THR A 324 -47.96 28.53 22.51
C THR A 324 -48.11 27.86 23.88
N GLY A 325 -47.29 26.86 24.22
CA GLY A 325 -47.29 26.17 25.51
C GLY A 325 -48.29 25.02 25.65
N ASN A 326 -49.11 24.75 24.63
CA ASN A 326 -50.11 23.69 24.64
C ASN A 326 -49.48 22.31 24.41
N PRO A 327 -49.94 21.24 25.09
CA PRO A 327 -49.39 19.90 24.87
C PRO A 327 -49.71 19.40 23.45
N ILE A 328 -48.68 18.93 22.74
CA ILE A 328 -48.83 18.28 21.43
C ILE A 328 -48.37 16.83 21.57
N TYR A 329 -49.21 15.89 21.14
CA TYR A 329 -48.86 14.49 21.03
C TYR A 329 -48.62 14.15 19.56
N MET A 330 -47.43 13.65 19.25
CA MET A 330 -47.13 13.11 17.92
C MET A 330 -47.23 11.60 17.95
N HIS A 331 -48.05 11.05 17.05
CA HIS A 331 -48.16 9.61 16.84
C HIS A 331 -46.93 9.11 16.11
N LEU A 332 -46.12 8.32 16.81
CA LEU A 332 -44.96 7.63 16.26
C LEU A 332 -45.33 6.17 15.98
N ASP A 333 -45.06 5.72 14.76
CA ASP A 333 -45.15 4.30 14.42
C ASP A 333 -43.87 3.59 14.87
N TYR A 334 -43.97 2.88 16.00
CA TYR A 334 -42.84 2.19 16.60
C TYR A 334 -42.34 1.01 15.75
N MET A 335 -43.22 0.34 15.00
CA MET A 335 -42.81 -0.76 14.12
C MET A 335 -41.97 -0.24 12.97
N TRP A 336 -42.43 0.83 12.32
CA TRP A 336 -41.67 1.50 11.27
C TRP A 336 -40.30 2.00 11.77
N ILE A 337 -40.26 2.64 12.93
CA ILE A 337 -38.99 3.14 13.52
C ILE A 337 -38.02 1.99 13.76
N PHE A 338 -38.51 0.85 14.25
CA PHE A 338 -37.69 -0.32 14.50
C PHE A 338 -37.14 -0.93 13.20
N GLU A 339 -37.97 -1.07 12.18
CA GLU A 339 -37.57 -1.59 10.87
C GLU A 339 -36.56 -0.67 10.18
N LEU A 340 -36.79 0.65 10.22
CA LEU A 340 -35.88 1.65 9.68
C LEU A 340 -34.55 1.64 10.44
N PHE A 341 -34.58 1.46 11.76
CA PHE A 341 -33.38 1.31 12.60
C PHE A 341 -32.54 0.12 12.15
N ILE A 342 -33.18 -1.04 11.95
CA ILE A 342 -32.52 -2.26 11.44
C ILE A 342 -31.87 -1.98 10.09
N ILE A 343 -32.63 -1.40 9.15
CA ILE A 343 -32.13 -1.08 7.81
C ILE A 343 -30.91 -0.18 7.88
N VAL A 344 -31.01 0.97 8.57
CA VAL A 344 -29.92 1.94 8.60
C VAL A 344 -28.69 1.37 9.30
N ALA A 345 -28.87 0.60 10.39
CA ALA A 345 -27.77 -0.04 11.11
C ALA A 345 -27.01 -1.05 10.26
N PHE A 346 -27.72 -1.89 9.52
CA PHE A 346 -27.12 -2.89 8.63
C PHE A 346 -26.48 -2.26 7.40
N THR A 347 -27.10 -1.20 6.84
CA THR A 347 -26.55 -0.47 5.71
C THR A 347 -25.24 0.26 6.09
N SER A 348 -25.21 0.93 7.24
CA SER A 348 -24.00 1.61 7.73
C SER A 348 -22.91 0.63 8.18
N PHE A 349 -23.28 -0.51 8.77
CA PHE A 349 -22.37 -1.63 9.02
C PHE A 349 -21.69 -2.09 7.73
N SER A 350 -22.45 -2.30 6.67
CA SER A 350 -21.97 -2.78 5.37
C SER A 350 -21.06 -1.78 4.67
N LEU A 351 -21.42 -0.50 4.75
CA LEU A 351 -20.59 0.59 4.25
C LEU A 351 -19.22 0.60 4.94
N TYR A 352 -19.18 0.38 6.26
CA TYR A 352 -17.95 0.31 7.03
C TYR A 352 -17.14 -0.97 6.79
N ILE A 353 -17.79 -2.13 6.65
CA ILE A 353 -17.13 -3.38 6.25
C ILE A 353 -16.47 -3.24 4.87
N ALA A 354 -17.16 -2.63 3.90
CA ALA A 354 -16.62 -2.40 2.56
C ALA A 354 -15.38 -1.49 2.55
N PHE A 355 -15.17 -0.67 3.59
CA PHE A 355 -13.97 0.16 3.75
C PHE A 355 -12.88 -0.54 4.55
N LEU A 356 -13.22 -1.16 5.67
CA LEU A 356 -12.26 -1.83 6.55
C LEU A 356 -11.68 -3.12 5.98
N ILE A 357 -12.41 -3.79 5.08
CA ILE A 357 -12.00 -5.02 4.43
C ILE A 357 -11.79 -4.73 2.93
N PRO A 358 -10.70 -4.01 2.56
CA PRO A 358 -10.38 -3.78 1.16
C PRO A 358 -9.96 -5.08 0.48
N ILE A 359 -10.02 -5.12 -0.85
CA ILE A 359 -9.68 -6.30 -1.64
C ILE A 359 -8.26 -6.86 -1.38
N HIS A 360 -7.30 -5.98 -1.07
CA HIS A 360 -5.93 -6.37 -0.70
C HIS A 360 -5.86 -7.16 0.61
N TYR A 361 -6.76 -6.85 1.54
CA TYR A 361 -6.84 -7.53 2.83
C TYR A 361 -7.37 -8.95 2.66
N LEU A 362 -8.37 -9.13 1.78
CA LEU A 362 -8.87 -10.46 1.42
C LEU A 362 -7.80 -11.31 0.74
N ASP A 363 -6.98 -10.71 -0.13
CA ASP A 363 -5.84 -11.39 -0.75
C ASP A 363 -4.78 -11.83 0.28
N LEU A 364 -4.47 -10.97 1.25
CA LEU A 364 -3.55 -11.29 2.34
C LEU A 364 -4.07 -12.45 3.21
N PHE A 365 -5.37 -12.43 3.54
CA PHE A 365 -6.02 -13.52 4.26
C PHE A 365 -6.00 -14.84 3.49
N HIS A 366 -6.29 -14.80 2.18
CA HIS A 366 -6.22 -15.97 1.32
C HIS A 366 -4.80 -16.55 1.27
N LYS A 367 -3.77 -15.71 1.02
CA LYS A 367 -2.37 -16.15 1.00
C LYS A 367 -1.94 -16.83 2.29
N ASN A 368 -2.30 -16.24 3.43
CA ASN A 368 -2.01 -16.84 4.73
C ASN A 368 -2.78 -18.17 4.94
N ALA A 369 -4.06 -18.23 4.56
CA ALA A 369 -4.86 -19.45 4.67
C ALA A 369 -4.29 -20.61 3.83
N VAL A 370 -3.76 -20.31 2.63
CA VAL A 370 -3.09 -21.28 1.75
C VAL A 370 -1.87 -21.92 2.42
N HIS A 371 -1.04 -21.15 3.13
CA HIS A 371 0.12 -21.67 3.86
C HIS A 371 -0.24 -22.35 5.19
N LEU A 372 -1.35 -21.93 5.81
CA LEU A 372 -1.78 -22.48 7.08
C LEU A 372 -2.30 -23.92 6.94
N GLY A 373 -3.09 -24.20 5.89
CA GLY A 373 -3.79 -25.49 5.73
C GLY A 373 -4.81 -25.75 6.84
N CYS A 374 -5.37 -26.96 6.89
CA CYS A 374 -6.24 -27.37 8.00
C CYS A 374 -6.04 -28.82 8.45
N PHE A 375 -6.60 -29.13 9.61
CA PHE A 375 -6.68 -30.47 10.18
C PHE A 375 -8.13 -30.86 10.37
N GLU A 376 -8.52 -32.01 9.82
CA GLU A 376 -9.86 -32.58 10.01
C GLU A 376 -9.81 -33.75 11.00
N LYS A 377 -10.78 -33.82 11.91
CA LYS A 377 -10.84 -34.88 12.92
C LYS A 377 -11.22 -36.19 12.24
N LEU A 378 -10.41 -37.23 12.43
CA LEU A 378 -10.74 -38.57 11.95
C LEU A 378 -11.73 -39.26 12.91
N PRO A 379 -12.67 -40.06 12.40
CA PRO A 379 -13.53 -40.89 13.24
C PRO A 379 -12.68 -41.93 13.99
N GLU A 380 -13.03 -42.19 15.26
CA GLU A 380 -12.27 -43.05 16.20
C GLU A 380 -12.11 -44.51 15.76
N ASN A 381 -12.81 -44.94 14.70
CA ASN A 381 -12.84 -46.33 14.24
C ASN A 381 -11.80 -46.68 13.16
N GLU A 382 -11.02 -45.70 12.66
CA GLU A 382 -9.99 -45.94 11.62
C GLU A 382 -8.56 -45.92 12.18
N TYR A 383 -8.13 -47.00 12.84
CA TYR A 383 -6.74 -47.15 13.24
C TYR A 383 -5.83 -47.33 12.02
N ARG A 384 -4.89 -46.40 11.79
CA ARG A 384 -3.90 -46.48 10.69
C ARG A 384 -2.47 -46.53 11.25
N ALA A 385 -1.61 -47.33 10.61
CA ALA A 385 -0.32 -47.77 11.13
C ALA A 385 0.82 -46.72 11.18
N LYS A 386 0.62 -45.50 10.67
CA LYS A 386 1.61 -44.39 10.74
C LYS A 386 0.94 -43.14 11.30
N VAL A 387 1.00 -42.99 12.61
CA VAL A 387 0.55 -41.80 13.33
C VAL A 387 1.79 -41.06 13.83
N GLN A 388 1.95 -39.81 13.40
CA GLN A 388 3.01 -38.93 13.89
C GLN A 388 2.45 -38.08 15.05
N LYS A 389 3.24 -37.84 16.09
CA LYS A 389 2.84 -36.88 17.14
C LYS A 389 2.90 -35.45 16.60
N TRP A 390 1.94 -34.60 16.97
CA TRP A 390 1.97 -33.20 16.55
C TRP A 390 3.13 -32.43 17.20
N GLU A 391 3.86 -31.67 16.39
CA GLU A 391 4.93 -30.76 16.81
C GLU A 391 4.66 -29.35 16.26
N PRO A 392 4.86 -28.30 17.08
CA PRO A 392 4.48 -26.94 16.72
C PRO A 392 5.32 -26.30 15.60
N TYR A 393 6.55 -26.78 15.41
CA TYR A 393 7.54 -26.25 14.46
C TYR A 393 7.70 -27.11 13.20
N TYR A 394 6.87 -28.13 13.02
CA TYR A 394 6.94 -29.04 11.89
C TYR A 394 5.87 -28.74 10.84
N GLU A 395 6.21 -28.89 9.57
CA GLU A 395 5.27 -28.78 8.45
C GLU A 395 4.82 -30.17 8.01
N TYR A 396 3.50 -30.37 7.94
CA TYR A 396 2.89 -31.66 7.63
C TYR A 396 2.51 -31.73 6.16
N LYS A 397 2.89 -32.80 5.45
CA LYS A 397 2.52 -32.98 4.03
C LYS A 397 1.06 -33.40 3.88
N ALA A 398 0.49 -33.35 2.66
CA ALA A 398 -0.86 -33.84 2.42
C ALA A 398 -1.07 -35.26 2.96
N ASN A 399 -2.23 -35.47 3.56
CA ASN A 399 -2.73 -36.75 4.04
C ASN A 399 -1.89 -37.39 5.16
N THR A 400 -1.00 -36.64 5.81
CA THR A 400 -0.33 -37.13 7.02
C THR A 400 -1.30 -37.13 8.20
N ILE A 401 -1.28 -38.22 8.97
CA ILE A 401 -2.12 -38.37 10.15
C ILE A 401 -1.31 -37.97 11.38
N VAL A 402 -1.88 -37.05 12.15
CA VAL A 402 -1.22 -36.47 13.30
C VAL A 402 -2.08 -36.65 14.54
N GLU A 403 -1.48 -37.09 15.63
CA GLU A 403 -2.14 -37.18 16.93
C GLU A 403 -1.88 -35.93 17.77
N HIS A 404 -2.96 -35.34 18.26
CA HIS A 404 -2.94 -34.22 19.20
C HIS A 404 -4.01 -34.39 20.26
N ASN A 405 -3.63 -34.26 21.53
CA ASN A 405 -4.52 -34.43 22.70
C ASN A 405 -5.35 -35.74 22.68
N GLY A 406 -4.74 -36.85 22.22
CA GLY A 406 -5.39 -38.16 22.15
C GLY A 406 -6.39 -38.35 21.01
N VAL A 407 -6.49 -37.38 20.10
CA VAL A 407 -7.35 -37.42 18.92
C VAL A 407 -6.48 -37.41 17.65
N GLN A 408 -6.87 -38.22 16.67
CA GLN A 408 -6.21 -38.29 15.37
C GLN A 408 -6.83 -37.29 14.40
N TYR A 409 -5.97 -36.55 13.69
CA TYR A 409 -6.34 -35.55 12.70
C TYR A 409 -5.66 -35.83 11.36
N LEU A 410 -6.36 -35.58 10.27
CA LEU A 410 -5.84 -35.64 8.90
C LEU A 410 -5.41 -34.25 8.44
N ALA A 411 -4.16 -34.13 7.97
CA ALA A 411 -3.68 -32.89 7.35
C ALA A 411 -4.28 -32.70 5.94
N ILE A 412 -5.06 -31.65 5.76
CA ILE A 412 -5.64 -31.24 4.49
C ILE A 412 -5.00 -29.90 4.09
N PRO A 413 -3.99 -29.94 3.21
CA PRO A 413 -3.37 -28.72 2.71
C PRO A 413 -4.11 -28.18 1.48
N HIS A 414 -3.79 -26.94 1.09
CA HIS A 414 -4.35 -26.31 -0.10
C HIS A 414 -3.77 -26.90 -1.39
N GLU A 415 -4.51 -26.90 -2.50
CA GLU A 415 -4.05 -27.47 -3.78
C GLU A 415 -2.73 -26.86 -4.29
N LEU A 416 -2.49 -25.58 -3.96
CA LEU A 416 -1.28 -24.83 -4.35
C LEU A 416 -0.05 -25.12 -3.48
N VAL A 417 -0.25 -25.57 -2.23
CA VAL A 417 0.82 -25.75 -1.24
C VAL A 417 0.63 -27.08 -0.57
N ASN A 418 1.54 -28.04 -0.81
CA ASN A 418 1.46 -29.39 -0.24
C ASN A 418 2.01 -29.47 1.21
N SER A 419 1.77 -28.43 2.00
CA SER A 419 2.13 -28.37 3.42
C SER A 419 1.00 -27.79 4.26
N CYS A 420 0.84 -28.32 5.46
CA CYS A 420 -0.12 -27.92 6.47
C CYS A 420 0.64 -27.58 7.74
N VAL A 421 0.34 -26.40 8.26
CA VAL A 421 1.02 -25.81 9.41
C VAL A 421 0.09 -25.67 10.60
N ALA A 422 -1.24 -25.70 10.40
CA ALA A 422 -2.25 -25.43 11.41
C ALA A 422 -2.07 -26.18 12.75
N GLU A 423 -2.68 -25.65 13.80
CA GLU A 423 -2.79 -26.36 15.08
C GLU A 423 -4.03 -27.26 15.07
N PRO A 424 -3.88 -28.59 15.22
CA PRO A 424 -5.00 -29.53 15.22
C PRO A 424 -5.91 -29.30 16.43
N GLY A 425 -7.22 -29.26 16.17
CA GLY A 425 -8.25 -28.96 17.18
C GLY A 425 -8.52 -27.47 17.42
N ASN A 426 -7.76 -26.56 16.80
CA ASN A 426 -8.03 -25.13 16.89
C ASN A 426 -9.11 -24.71 15.87
N ILE A 427 -10.31 -24.38 16.37
CA ILE A 427 -11.48 -23.98 15.56
C ILE A 427 -11.16 -22.74 14.71
N SER A 428 -10.34 -21.81 15.22
CA SER A 428 -10.02 -20.57 14.51
C SER A 428 -9.20 -20.81 13.25
N HIS A 429 -8.24 -21.75 13.32
CA HIS A 429 -7.44 -22.16 12.15
C HIS A 429 -8.31 -22.87 11.11
N TYR A 430 -9.19 -23.77 11.57
CA TYR A 430 -10.12 -24.49 10.69
C TYR A 430 -11.09 -23.53 9.97
N LEU A 431 -11.73 -22.62 10.72
CA LEU A 431 -12.64 -21.63 10.14
C LEU A 431 -11.90 -20.70 9.18
N CYS A 432 -10.69 -20.26 9.52
CA CYS A 432 -9.91 -19.40 8.63
C CYS A 432 -9.62 -20.09 7.30
N TYR A 433 -9.19 -21.35 7.33
CA TYR A 433 -8.97 -22.12 6.12
C TYR A 433 -10.26 -22.28 5.34
N LYS A 434 -11.37 -22.69 5.98
CA LYS A 434 -12.65 -22.88 5.29
C LYS A 434 -13.19 -21.59 4.65
N LEU A 435 -13.03 -20.45 5.32
CA LEU A 435 -13.53 -19.15 4.85
C LEU A 435 -12.65 -18.51 3.76
N ASN A 436 -11.33 -18.77 3.79
CA ASN A 436 -10.36 -18.06 2.95
C ASN A 436 -9.57 -18.97 1.99
N ALA A 437 -9.73 -20.29 2.04
CA ALA A 437 -9.16 -21.19 1.04
C ALA A 437 -9.65 -20.80 -0.35
N ASP A 438 -10.95 -20.56 -0.49
CA ASP A 438 -11.50 -19.94 -1.69
C ASP A 438 -11.50 -18.41 -1.53
N PRO A 439 -10.76 -17.66 -2.38
CA PRO A 439 -10.66 -16.22 -2.24
C PRO A 439 -12.00 -15.50 -2.48
N VAL A 440 -12.91 -16.14 -3.22
CA VAL A 440 -14.21 -15.59 -3.61
C VAL A 440 -15.30 -15.82 -2.55
N PHE A 441 -15.06 -16.66 -1.53
CA PHE A 441 -16.09 -17.05 -0.56
C PHE A 441 -16.59 -15.88 0.30
N ILE A 442 -15.70 -15.08 0.88
CA ILE A 442 -16.08 -13.90 1.69
C ILE A 442 -16.86 -12.86 0.84
N PRO A 443 -16.39 -12.44 -0.35
CA PRO A 443 -17.17 -11.59 -1.23
C PRO A 443 -18.57 -12.14 -1.55
N ASN A 444 -18.71 -13.45 -1.75
CA ASN A 444 -20.03 -14.07 -1.99
C ASN A 444 -20.95 -13.91 -0.77
N ILE A 445 -20.45 -14.13 0.45
CA ILE A 445 -21.24 -13.90 1.68
C ILE A 445 -21.72 -12.45 1.74
N LEU A 446 -20.85 -11.48 1.46
CA LEU A 446 -21.20 -10.06 1.47
C LEU A 446 -22.24 -9.72 0.39
N ILE A 447 -22.14 -10.33 -0.79
CA ILE A 447 -23.14 -10.18 -1.87
C ILE A 447 -24.49 -10.75 -1.44
N PHE A 448 -24.54 -11.97 -0.88
CA PHE A 448 -25.79 -12.56 -0.42
C PHE A 448 -26.42 -11.75 0.71
N TYR A 449 -25.62 -11.32 1.67
CA TYR A 449 -26.05 -10.43 2.74
C TYR A 449 -26.65 -9.13 2.18
N GLN A 450 -25.99 -8.51 1.20
CA GLN A 450 -26.43 -7.25 0.62
C GLN A 450 -27.70 -7.43 -0.23
N ALA A 451 -27.79 -8.53 -0.99
CA ALA A 451 -28.99 -8.89 -1.75
C ALA A 451 -30.18 -9.17 -0.84
N PHE A 452 -29.97 -9.85 0.29
CA PHE A 452 -31.00 -10.06 1.31
C PHE A 452 -31.49 -8.73 1.89
N LEU A 453 -30.59 -7.79 2.20
CA LEU A 453 -30.97 -6.48 2.72
C LEU A 453 -31.82 -5.69 1.70
N ILE A 454 -31.45 -5.72 0.42
CA ILE A 454 -32.23 -5.08 -0.66
C ILE A 454 -33.59 -5.77 -0.83
N ALA A 455 -33.64 -7.10 -0.83
CA ALA A 455 -34.89 -7.85 -0.93
C ALA A 455 -35.82 -7.54 0.25
N PHE A 456 -35.28 -7.43 1.46
CA PHE A 456 -36.03 -7.02 2.65
C PHE A 456 -36.57 -5.59 2.52
N GLN A 457 -35.75 -4.63 2.07
CA GLN A 457 -36.21 -3.26 1.80
C GLN A 457 -37.28 -3.19 0.71
N PHE A 458 -37.13 -3.98 -0.36
CA PHE A 458 -38.10 -4.05 -1.44
C PHE A 458 -39.41 -4.70 -0.98
N TRP A 459 -39.33 -5.75 -0.17
CA TRP A 459 -40.50 -6.34 0.49
C TRP A 459 -41.24 -5.31 1.34
N MET A 460 -40.53 -4.54 2.15
CA MET A 460 -41.12 -3.43 2.92
C MET A 460 -41.78 -2.40 2.01
N LEU A 461 -41.12 -2.02 0.90
CA LEU A 461 -41.63 -1.04 -0.05
C LEU A 461 -42.98 -1.47 -0.65
N CYS A 462 -43.15 -2.75 -0.97
CA CYS A 462 -44.41 -3.31 -1.46
C CYS A 462 -45.55 -3.28 -0.43
N LEU A 463 -45.22 -3.32 0.87
CA LEU A 463 -46.20 -3.28 1.95
C LEU A 463 -46.58 -1.84 2.35
N THR A 464 -45.72 -0.85 2.06
CA THR A 464 -45.95 0.54 2.44
C THR A 464 -46.87 1.28 1.46
N ILE A 465 -47.93 1.89 1.99
CA ILE A 465 -48.86 2.75 1.22
C ILE A 465 -48.50 4.24 1.39
N ASP A 466 -47.83 4.57 2.49
CA ASP A 466 -47.47 5.93 2.86
C ASP A 466 -46.33 6.50 2.00
N TRP A 467 -46.56 7.65 1.37
CA TRP A 467 -45.58 8.30 0.49
C TRP A 467 -44.21 8.55 1.16
N GLN A 468 -44.19 8.92 2.45
CA GLN A 468 -42.93 9.21 3.13
C GLN A 468 -42.08 7.96 3.38
N HIS A 469 -42.75 6.83 3.63
CA HIS A 469 -42.09 5.53 3.79
C HIS A 469 -41.51 5.06 2.45
N ILE A 470 -42.26 5.26 1.36
CA ILE A 470 -41.80 4.98 -0.01
C ILE A 470 -40.53 5.78 -0.34
N VAL A 471 -40.54 7.11 -0.14
CA VAL A 471 -39.38 7.97 -0.40
C VAL A 471 -38.17 7.57 0.45
N THR A 472 -38.39 7.25 1.72
CA THR A 472 -37.32 6.83 2.64
C THR A 472 -36.67 5.53 2.17
N LEU A 473 -37.46 4.51 1.82
CA LEU A 473 -36.94 3.22 1.39
C LEU A 473 -36.20 3.32 0.06
N VAL A 474 -36.74 4.03 -0.93
CA VAL A 474 -36.11 4.16 -2.26
C VAL A 474 -34.74 4.84 -2.16
N LEU A 475 -34.62 5.92 -1.37
CA LEU A 475 -33.36 6.65 -1.22
C LEU A 475 -32.30 5.84 -0.46
N LEU A 476 -32.69 5.10 0.59
CA LEU A 476 -31.76 4.23 1.31
C LEU A 476 -31.36 3.00 0.49
N MET A 477 -32.27 2.47 -0.33
CA MET A 477 -32.01 1.33 -1.21
C MET A 477 -30.95 1.65 -2.28
N PHE A 478 -30.86 2.90 -2.74
CA PHE A 478 -29.80 3.33 -3.67
C PHE A 478 -28.40 3.11 -3.09
N ALA A 479 -28.19 3.45 -1.81
CA ALA A 479 -26.91 3.20 -1.14
C ALA A 479 -26.60 1.69 -1.10
N ASN A 480 -27.62 0.87 -0.87
CA ASN A 480 -27.47 -0.59 -0.85
C ASN A 480 -27.13 -1.19 -2.22
N PHE A 481 -27.66 -0.64 -3.32
CA PHE A 481 -27.27 -1.04 -4.67
C PHE A 481 -25.82 -0.68 -5.00
N LEU A 482 -25.35 0.50 -4.57
CA LEU A 482 -23.94 0.89 -4.75
C LEU A 482 -23.00 -0.06 -4.01
N LEU A 483 -23.37 -0.49 -2.80
CA LEU A 483 -22.60 -1.50 -2.05
C LEU A 483 -22.60 -2.86 -2.75
N LEU A 484 -23.74 -3.30 -3.28
CA LEU A 484 -23.83 -4.54 -4.04
C LEU A 484 -22.91 -4.51 -5.28
N ALA A 485 -22.95 -3.42 -6.04
CA ALA A 485 -22.08 -3.23 -7.21
C ALA A 485 -20.60 -3.26 -6.83
N LYS A 486 -20.24 -2.66 -5.69
CA LYS A 486 -18.87 -2.70 -5.15
C LYS A 486 -18.44 -4.12 -4.80
N PHE A 487 -19.22 -4.86 -4.01
CA PHE A 487 -18.87 -6.24 -3.63
C PHE A 487 -18.82 -7.19 -4.83
N PHE A 488 -19.72 -7.00 -5.81
CA PHE A 488 -19.68 -7.75 -7.06
C PHE A 488 -18.41 -7.48 -7.86
N LYS A 489 -18.01 -6.21 -8.00
CA LYS A 489 -16.74 -5.84 -8.63
C LYS A 489 -15.56 -6.49 -7.92
N ASP A 490 -15.50 -6.40 -6.60
CA ASP A 490 -14.39 -6.97 -5.81
C ASP A 490 -14.34 -8.50 -5.96
N ARG A 491 -15.50 -9.18 -5.99
CA ARG A 491 -15.62 -10.61 -6.28
C ARG A 491 -15.07 -10.97 -7.66
N VAL A 492 -15.43 -10.22 -8.70
CA VAL A 492 -14.97 -10.48 -10.07
C VAL A 492 -13.46 -10.27 -10.19
N VAL A 493 -12.93 -9.18 -9.63
CA VAL A 493 -11.50 -8.88 -9.66
C VAL A 493 -10.70 -9.98 -8.96
N LEU A 494 -11.10 -10.35 -7.75
CA LEU A 494 -10.41 -11.37 -6.97
C LEU A 494 -10.51 -12.76 -7.62
N GLY A 495 -11.66 -13.08 -8.22
CA GLY A 495 -11.86 -14.27 -9.02
C GLY A 495 -10.95 -14.34 -10.24
N ARG A 496 -10.78 -13.23 -10.99
CA ARG A 496 -9.88 -13.19 -12.16
C ARG A 496 -8.40 -13.28 -11.79
N ILE A 497 -7.99 -12.73 -10.65
CA ILE A 497 -6.61 -12.84 -10.17
C ILE A 497 -6.31 -14.31 -9.81
N HIS A 498 -7.14 -14.90 -8.95
CA HIS A 498 -6.85 -16.23 -8.40
C HIS A 498 -7.31 -17.40 -9.29
N ASN A 499 -8.24 -17.18 -10.21
CA ASN A 499 -8.71 -18.17 -11.18
C ASN A 499 -8.92 -17.49 -12.55
N PRO A 500 -7.84 -17.12 -13.28
CA PRO A 500 -7.98 -16.46 -14.58
C PRO A 500 -8.62 -17.39 -15.61
N THR A 501 -9.43 -16.81 -16.49
CA THR A 501 -9.96 -17.54 -17.65
C THR A 501 -8.86 -17.76 -18.70
N PHE A 502 -9.08 -18.68 -19.64
CA PHE A 502 -8.11 -18.94 -20.72
C PHE A 502 -7.82 -17.68 -21.55
N GLU A 503 -8.85 -16.88 -21.82
CA GLU A 503 -8.76 -15.59 -22.52
C GLU A 503 -7.89 -14.58 -21.77
N ASP A 504 -8.07 -14.48 -20.44
CA ASP A 504 -7.27 -13.57 -19.61
C ASP A 504 -5.77 -13.93 -19.67
N ILE A 505 -5.44 -15.23 -19.65
CA ILE A 505 -4.03 -15.67 -19.71
C ILE A 505 -3.42 -15.36 -21.09
N LYS A 506 -4.20 -15.54 -22.16
CA LYS A 506 -3.78 -15.16 -23.52
C LYS A 506 -3.45 -13.67 -23.59
N LEU A 507 -4.35 -12.83 -23.12
CA LEU A 507 -4.17 -11.38 -23.11
C LEU A 507 -2.97 -10.95 -22.24
N ILE A 508 -2.77 -11.56 -21.07
CA ILE A 508 -1.59 -11.30 -20.23
C ILE A 508 -0.28 -11.67 -20.96
N SER A 509 -0.28 -12.78 -21.69
CA SER A 509 0.91 -13.22 -22.44
C SER A 509 1.24 -12.28 -23.59
N GLU A 510 0.21 -11.80 -24.30
CA GLU A 510 0.35 -10.82 -25.39
C GLU A 510 0.88 -9.49 -24.86
N LEU A 511 0.27 -8.94 -23.81
CA LEU A 511 0.74 -7.70 -23.17
C LEU A 511 2.19 -7.80 -22.66
N LYS A 512 2.56 -8.96 -22.12
CA LYS A 512 3.94 -9.20 -21.66
C LYS A 512 4.92 -9.25 -22.83
N ASN A 513 4.51 -9.81 -23.97
CA ASN A 513 5.32 -9.83 -25.18
C ASN A 513 5.47 -8.41 -25.75
N GLU A 514 4.39 -7.63 -25.83
CA GLU A 514 4.45 -6.23 -26.24
C GLU A 514 5.36 -5.39 -25.35
N LEU A 515 5.24 -5.53 -24.02
CA LEU A 515 6.08 -4.83 -23.06
C LEU A 515 7.56 -5.24 -23.17
N SER A 516 7.85 -6.52 -23.43
CA SER A 516 9.23 -6.94 -23.64
C SER A 516 9.81 -6.38 -24.94
N MET A 517 9.01 -6.31 -26.01
CA MET A 517 9.40 -5.68 -27.27
C MET A 517 9.64 -4.17 -27.11
N THR A 518 8.82 -3.43 -26.36
CA THR A 518 9.05 -2.00 -26.11
C THR A 518 10.30 -1.75 -25.27
N LEU A 519 10.53 -2.54 -24.21
CA LEU A 519 11.77 -2.46 -23.42
C LEU A 519 13.01 -2.78 -24.25
N MET A 520 12.93 -3.74 -25.18
CA MET A 520 14.03 -4.04 -26.11
C MET A 520 14.30 -2.87 -27.06
N ARG A 521 13.26 -2.19 -27.58
CA ARG A 521 13.43 -0.96 -28.37
C ARG A 521 14.06 0.17 -27.56
N GLU A 522 13.68 0.37 -26.31
CA GLU A 522 14.30 1.38 -25.44
C GLU A 522 15.77 1.06 -25.15
N LYS A 523 16.09 -0.20 -24.84
CA LYS A 523 17.48 -0.64 -24.67
C LYS A 523 18.31 -0.45 -25.94
N GLN A 524 17.73 -0.73 -27.10
CA GLN A 524 18.38 -0.49 -28.39
C GLN A 524 18.67 1.00 -28.59
N LYS A 525 17.71 1.89 -28.31
CA LYS A 525 17.92 3.34 -28.35
C LYS A 525 19.05 3.81 -27.42
N ILE A 526 19.13 3.26 -26.21
CA ILE A 526 20.21 3.58 -25.25
C ILE A 526 21.57 3.08 -25.76
N MET A 527 21.61 1.91 -26.38
CA MET A 527 22.84 1.37 -26.97
C MET A 527 23.30 2.19 -28.18
N ASP A 528 22.36 2.65 -29.00
CA ASP A 528 22.66 3.53 -30.13
C ASP A 528 23.13 4.91 -29.63
N SER A 529 22.57 5.47 -28.55
CA SER A 529 23.08 6.70 -27.93
C SER A 529 24.50 6.56 -27.38
N ASN A 530 24.88 5.39 -26.85
CA ASN A 530 26.24 5.17 -26.37
C ASN A 530 27.27 5.14 -27.52
N LYS A 531 26.90 4.64 -28.71
CA LYS A 531 27.75 4.73 -29.90
C LYS A 531 27.91 6.17 -30.39
N ILE A 532 26.91 7.03 -30.21
CA ILE A 532 26.99 8.45 -30.57
C ILE A 532 28.04 9.19 -29.72
N VAL A 533 28.18 8.82 -28.44
CA VAL A 533 29.18 9.43 -27.54
C VAL A 533 30.62 9.14 -28.01
N GLU A 534 30.87 7.98 -28.63
CA GLU A 534 32.19 7.64 -29.18
C GLU A 534 32.60 8.52 -30.37
N LEU A 535 31.63 9.14 -31.06
CA LEU A 535 31.89 10.05 -32.19
C LEU A 535 32.23 11.47 -31.73
N ILE A 536 31.91 11.83 -30.49
CA ILE A 536 32.24 13.15 -29.92
C ILE A 536 33.77 13.25 -29.81
N THR A 537 34.33 14.39 -30.22
CA THR A 537 35.77 14.68 -30.36
C THR A 537 36.49 14.04 -31.55
N MET A 538 35.81 13.25 -32.39
CA MET A 538 36.40 12.75 -33.63
C MET A 538 36.31 13.79 -34.77
N PRO A 539 37.35 13.89 -35.63
CA PRO A 539 37.29 14.66 -36.86
C PRO A 539 36.46 13.93 -37.90
N VAL A 540 35.47 14.63 -38.45
CA VAL A 540 34.52 14.09 -39.41
C VAL A 540 34.41 15.02 -40.62
N GLU A 541 34.40 14.44 -41.82
CA GLU A 541 34.01 15.09 -43.06
C GLU A 541 32.53 14.81 -43.32
N ILE A 542 31.72 15.86 -43.40
CA ILE A 542 30.27 15.79 -43.67
C ILE A 542 30.00 16.37 -45.06
N LEU A 543 29.34 15.57 -45.91
CA LEU A 543 28.85 15.99 -47.22
C LEU A 543 27.40 16.45 -47.09
N LEU A 544 27.13 17.71 -47.47
CA LEU A 544 25.80 18.31 -47.45
C LEU A 544 25.09 18.14 -48.81
N GLU A 545 23.75 18.23 -48.81
CA GLU A 545 22.91 18.10 -50.03
C GLU A 545 23.28 19.09 -51.14
N ASN A 546 23.76 20.28 -50.77
CA ASN A 546 24.25 21.30 -51.71
C ASN A 546 25.64 20.98 -52.30
N LYS A 547 26.17 19.77 -52.06
CA LYS A 547 27.52 19.28 -52.43
C LYS A 547 28.68 20.03 -51.76
N THR A 548 28.42 20.85 -50.75
CA THR A 548 29.48 21.45 -49.93
C THR A 548 29.97 20.43 -48.89
N LYS A 549 31.26 20.49 -48.57
CA LYS A 549 31.90 19.61 -47.61
C LYS A 549 32.27 20.43 -46.38
N VAL A 550 31.79 20.02 -45.21
CA VAL A 550 32.17 20.60 -43.93
C VAL A 550 33.08 19.62 -43.21
N VAL A 551 34.27 20.07 -42.81
CA VAL A 551 35.26 19.22 -42.14
C VAL A 551 35.63 19.85 -40.81
N GLY A 552 35.44 19.11 -39.72
CA GLY A 552 35.80 19.58 -38.38
C GLY A 552 35.55 18.52 -37.30
N ASN A 553 35.77 18.90 -36.03
CA ASN A 553 35.59 18.01 -34.90
C ASN A 553 34.15 18.05 -34.38
N VAL A 554 33.56 16.88 -34.14
CA VAL A 554 32.23 16.79 -33.52
C VAL A 554 32.30 17.24 -32.06
N PHE A 555 31.67 18.37 -31.75
CA PHE A 555 31.60 18.92 -30.40
C PHE A 555 30.46 18.30 -29.59
N SER A 556 29.30 18.13 -30.23
CA SER A 556 28.14 17.46 -29.64
C SER A 556 27.20 16.97 -30.74
N ILE A 557 26.42 15.94 -30.42
CA ILE A 557 25.34 15.44 -31.28
C ILE A 557 24.09 15.39 -30.42
N ASP A 558 23.00 15.98 -30.90
CA ASP A 558 21.70 15.82 -30.24
C ASP A 558 21.23 14.36 -30.40
N PRO A 559 21.07 13.60 -29.30
CA PRO A 559 20.71 12.18 -29.36
C PRO A 559 19.30 11.92 -29.90
N GLU A 560 18.40 12.91 -29.87
CA GLU A 560 17.02 12.73 -30.37
C GLU A 560 16.89 13.09 -31.85
N THR A 561 17.52 14.20 -32.27
CA THR A 561 17.39 14.71 -33.64
C THR A 561 18.56 14.33 -34.56
N PHE A 562 19.66 13.82 -34.00
CA PHE A 562 20.93 13.55 -34.69
C PHE A 562 21.51 14.76 -35.45
N ASN A 563 21.32 15.95 -34.90
CA ASN A 563 21.96 17.16 -35.42
C ASN A 563 23.41 17.23 -34.93
N PHE A 564 24.32 17.55 -35.84
CA PHE A 564 25.76 17.62 -35.54
C PHE A 564 26.16 19.05 -35.23
N ILE A 565 26.89 19.25 -34.13
CA ILE A 565 27.59 20.50 -33.83
C ILE A 565 29.06 20.26 -34.10
N ILE A 566 29.60 20.94 -35.11
CA ILE A 566 30.99 20.78 -35.55
C ILE A 566 31.78 22.03 -35.21
N THR A 567 33.00 21.83 -34.73
CA THR A 567 33.95 22.90 -34.42
C THR A 567 35.09 22.87 -35.45
N ILE A 568 35.36 24.03 -36.05
CA ILE A 568 36.48 24.26 -36.97
C ILE A 568 37.48 25.15 -36.25
N PHE A 569 38.76 24.79 -36.25
CA PHE A 569 39.80 25.48 -35.50
C PHE A 569 40.72 26.27 -36.42
N LYS A 570 41.12 27.47 -36.00
CA LYS A 570 42.01 28.35 -36.78
C LYS A 570 43.48 27.98 -36.59
N ASN A 571 43.83 27.64 -35.35
CA ASN A 571 45.14 27.21 -34.84
C ASN A 571 44.92 26.21 -33.69
N GLU A 572 45.98 25.60 -33.15
CA GLU A 572 45.88 24.60 -32.05
C GLU A 572 45.04 25.09 -30.85
N ASN A 573 45.02 26.38 -30.53
CA ASN A 573 44.35 26.89 -29.34
C ASN A 573 43.19 27.87 -29.59
N GLU A 574 42.72 28.04 -30.84
CA GLU A 574 41.63 28.98 -31.16
C GLU A 574 40.57 28.36 -32.08
N ILE A 575 39.30 28.43 -31.65
CA ILE A 575 38.14 28.03 -32.45
C ILE A 575 37.87 29.11 -33.52
N GLU A 576 37.79 28.70 -34.78
CA GLU A 576 37.44 29.57 -35.92
C GLU A 576 35.92 29.74 -36.02
N SER A 577 35.17 28.64 -35.96
CA SER A 577 33.71 28.64 -36.03
C SER A 577 33.10 27.39 -35.40
N ILE A 578 31.84 27.51 -34.97
CA ILE A 578 31.00 26.40 -34.54
C ILE A 578 29.80 26.34 -35.48
N GLU A 579 29.66 25.26 -36.21
CA GLU A 579 28.60 25.05 -37.20
C GLU A 579 27.58 24.03 -36.69
N PHE A 580 26.31 24.40 -36.78
CA PHE A 580 25.19 23.51 -36.51
C PHE A 580 24.68 22.93 -37.82
N ILE A 581 24.74 21.59 -37.95
CA ILE A 581 24.35 20.86 -39.15
C ILE A 581 23.13 19.98 -38.82
N PRO A 582 21.94 20.31 -39.36
CA PRO A 582 20.76 19.49 -39.20
C PRO A 582 20.91 18.15 -39.91
N LYS A 583 20.44 17.04 -39.31
CA LYS A 583 20.52 15.70 -39.90
C LYS A 583 19.99 15.63 -41.33
N MET A 584 18.87 16.32 -41.58
CA MET A 584 18.19 16.34 -42.89
C MET A 584 19.03 16.91 -44.03
N THR A 585 20.11 17.65 -43.72
CA THR A 585 21.01 18.24 -44.73
C THR A 585 22.23 17.36 -45.04
N ILE A 586 22.44 16.29 -44.27
CA ILE A 586 23.61 15.41 -44.37
C ILE A 586 23.31 14.27 -45.33
N VAL A 587 24.10 14.17 -46.39
CA VAL A 587 24.05 13.06 -47.36
C VAL A 587 24.88 11.89 -46.86
N GLU A 588 26.12 12.17 -46.43
CA GLU A 588 27.05 11.17 -45.91
C GLU A 588 28.05 11.85 -44.96
N PHE A 589 28.51 11.14 -43.93
CA PHE A 589 29.61 11.60 -43.09
C PHE A 589 30.67 10.50 -42.94
N LYS A 590 31.93 10.89 -42.94
CA LYS A 590 33.09 9.99 -42.88
C LYS A 590 34.06 10.44 -41.79
N VAL A 591 34.46 9.52 -40.91
CA VAL A 591 35.51 9.76 -39.92
C VAL A 591 36.87 9.77 -40.63
N LEU A 592 37.69 10.79 -40.37
CA LEU A 592 38.98 10.96 -41.04
C LEU A 592 40.06 10.05 -40.45
N ASN A 593 40.78 9.33 -41.32
CA ASN A 593 41.93 8.49 -40.96
C ASN A 593 43.22 9.31 -40.81
N LYS A 594 44.21 8.79 -40.05
CA LYS A 594 45.47 9.48 -39.71
C LYS A 594 46.21 10.10 -40.90
N ASP A 595 46.15 9.49 -42.08
CA ASP A 595 46.83 9.98 -43.28
C ASP A 595 46.06 11.12 -43.97
N GLN A 596 44.73 11.15 -43.84
CA GLN A 596 43.85 12.22 -44.34
C GLN A 596 43.79 13.44 -43.39
N MET A 597 44.21 13.26 -42.13
CA MET A 597 44.35 14.36 -41.16
C MET A 597 45.42 15.38 -41.56
N LEU A 598 46.42 14.97 -42.35
CA LEU A 598 47.50 15.84 -42.83
C LEU A 598 47.05 16.80 -43.94
N GLU A 599 45.96 16.45 -44.64
CA GLU A 599 45.40 17.23 -45.76
C GLU A 599 44.57 18.43 -45.26
N TYR A 600 44.08 18.36 -44.01
CA TYR A 600 43.27 19.42 -43.36
C TYR A 600 43.77 19.73 -41.94
N PRO A 601 44.89 20.45 -41.77
CA PRO A 601 45.48 20.74 -40.45
C PRO A 601 44.56 21.57 -39.54
N LYS A 602 43.67 22.38 -40.13
CA LYS A 602 42.65 23.17 -39.40
C LYS A 602 41.52 22.32 -38.80
N ALA A 603 41.36 21.09 -39.27
CA ALA A 603 40.25 20.22 -38.91
C ALA A 603 40.63 19.08 -37.96
N CYS A 604 41.89 19.00 -37.51
CA CYS A 604 42.38 17.89 -36.69
C CYS A 604 43.06 18.40 -35.41
N PHE A 605 42.27 18.50 -34.33
CA PHE A 605 42.80 18.75 -33.00
C PHE A 605 43.09 17.42 -32.27
N LYS A 606 44.23 17.33 -31.57
CA LYS A 606 44.73 16.06 -30.99
C LYS A 606 45.18 16.13 -29.54
N ASP A 607 44.68 17.08 -28.75
CA ASP A 607 44.97 17.12 -27.31
C ASP A 607 43.74 17.10 -26.41
N LYS A 608 43.56 16.02 -25.65
CA LYS A 608 42.41 15.85 -24.74
C LYS A 608 42.42 16.86 -23.58
N GLU A 609 43.59 17.39 -23.21
CA GLU A 609 43.76 18.33 -22.09
C GLU A 609 43.24 19.75 -22.37
N PHE A 610 43.24 20.19 -23.62
CA PHE A 610 42.72 21.52 -23.97
C PHE A 610 41.18 21.54 -23.98
N ILE A 611 40.55 20.44 -24.42
CA ILE A 611 39.09 20.26 -24.33
C ILE A 611 38.63 20.30 -22.86
N SER A 612 39.37 19.68 -21.94
CA SER A 612 39.03 19.73 -20.51
C SER A 612 39.10 21.16 -19.96
N LYS A 613 40.11 21.95 -20.36
CA LYS A 613 40.20 23.37 -19.99
C LYS A 613 39.06 24.23 -20.55
N ILE A 614 38.59 23.97 -21.76
CA ILE A 614 37.43 24.67 -22.34
C ILE A 614 36.15 24.29 -21.58
N PHE A 615 35.96 23.01 -21.26
CA PHE A 615 34.82 22.56 -20.44
C PHE A 615 34.87 23.16 -19.03
N GLU A 616 36.05 23.28 -18.42
CA GLU A 616 36.27 23.95 -17.13
C GLU A 616 35.98 25.46 -17.17
N GLN A 617 36.20 26.14 -18.31
CA GLN A 617 35.84 27.55 -18.47
C GLN A 617 34.34 27.79 -18.70
N PHE A 618 33.65 26.87 -19.35
CA PHE A 618 32.23 27.01 -19.69
C PHE A 618 31.27 26.52 -18.58
N LEU A 619 31.74 25.66 -17.67
CA LEU A 619 30.98 25.23 -16.49
C LEU A 619 31.32 26.16 -15.31
N PRO A 620 30.34 26.78 -14.64
CA PRO A 620 30.62 27.56 -13.44
C PRO A 620 31.26 26.66 -12.37
N ASN A 621 32.41 27.10 -11.83
CA ASN A 621 33.13 26.44 -10.74
C ASN A 621 32.27 26.36 -9.46
N GLU A 622 31.40 25.36 -9.36
CA GLU A 622 30.96 24.85 -8.06
C GLU A 622 31.90 23.71 -7.63
N VAL A 623 33.15 24.09 -7.35
CA VAL A 623 34.05 23.25 -6.55
C VAL A 623 34.60 24.13 -5.43
N ASN A 624 33.84 24.21 -4.34
CA ASN A 624 34.36 24.63 -3.04
C ASN A 624 35.28 23.51 -2.53
N THR A 625 36.46 23.33 -3.12
CA THR A 625 37.55 22.62 -2.44
C THR A 625 38.07 23.54 -1.36
N LYS A 626 37.55 23.39 -0.13
CA LYS A 626 38.28 23.83 1.04
C LYS A 626 39.62 23.10 1.02
N ASN A 627 40.73 23.83 0.99
CA ASN A 627 42.07 23.23 1.11
C ASN A 627 42.20 22.61 2.51
N TYR A 628 41.90 21.32 2.64
CA TYR A 628 42.09 20.58 3.88
C TYR A 628 43.58 20.26 4.06
N CYS A 629 44.11 20.51 5.26
CA CYS A 629 45.46 20.09 5.62
C CYS A 629 45.55 18.55 5.67
N GLU A 630 46.66 17.94 5.27
CA GLU A 630 46.81 16.47 5.24
C GLU A 630 46.53 15.82 6.62
N GLU A 631 46.87 16.53 7.70
CA GLU A 631 46.59 16.08 9.07
C GLU A 631 45.08 16.04 9.40
N ASP A 632 44.29 16.97 8.85
CA ASP A 632 42.84 17.03 9.07
C ASP A 632 42.11 15.92 8.31
N VAL A 633 42.57 15.59 7.10
CA VAL A 633 42.03 14.49 6.29
C VAL A 633 42.26 13.15 7.00
N LEU A 634 43.44 12.94 7.58
CA LEU A 634 43.77 11.73 8.35
C LEU A 634 42.96 11.63 9.65
N LYS A 635 42.73 12.75 10.34
CA LYS A 635 41.90 12.79 11.54
C LYS A 635 40.44 12.43 11.22
N ARG A 636 39.91 12.97 10.11
CA ARG A 636 38.54 12.69 9.65
C ARG A 636 38.37 11.24 9.21
N GLN A 637 39.38 10.67 8.53
CA GLN A 637 39.41 9.24 8.18
C GLN A 637 39.30 8.35 9.42
N LYS A 638 40.08 8.64 10.48
CA LYS A 638 40.03 7.89 11.75
C LYS A 638 38.67 7.99 12.44
N SER A 639 38.10 9.19 12.54
CA SER A 639 36.77 9.37 13.13
C SER A 639 35.65 8.70 12.32
N LEU A 640 35.76 8.68 10.99
CA LEU A 640 34.80 7.98 10.15
C LEU A 640 34.86 6.46 10.36
N LEU A 641 36.06 5.89 10.50
CA LEU A 641 36.24 4.47 10.80
C LEU A 641 35.65 4.09 12.17
N GLU A 642 35.90 4.91 13.20
CA GLU A 642 35.33 4.73 14.54
C GLU A 642 33.79 4.82 14.51
N PHE A 643 33.24 5.77 13.76
CA PHE A 643 31.80 5.91 13.56
C PHE A 643 31.17 4.68 12.88
N LEU A 644 31.82 4.15 11.83
CA LEU A 644 31.38 2.94 11.12
C LEU A 644 31.40 1.71 12.04
N GLU A 645 32.40 1.63 12.93
CA GLU A 645 32.53 0.56 13.93
C GLU A 645 31.42 0.62 14.99
N ILE A 646 31.12 1.82 15.52
CA ILE A 646 29.99 2.06 16.45
C ILE A 646 28.66 1.61 15.83
N LYS A 647 28.48 1.84 14.53
CA LYS A 647 27.28 1.44 13.77
C LYS A 647 27.27 -0.04 13.34
N LYS A 648 28.29 -0.83 13.71
CA LYS A 648 28.44 -2.26 13.38
C LYS A 648 28.40 -2.58 11.89
N ILE A 649 28.89 -1.68 11.04
CA ILE A 649 29.00 -1.92 9.59
C ILE A 649 30.22 -2.81 9.34
N GLN A 650 29.99 -4.03 8.85
CA GLN A 650 31.05 -5.02 8.60
C GLN A 650 31.63 -4.90 7.18
N GLN A 651 32.88 -5.35 6.99
CA GLN A 651 33.62 -5.36 5.71
C GLN A 651 34.12 -3.98 5.21
N VAL A 652 34.84 -3.25 6.06
CA VAL A 652 35.53 -2.02 5.68
C VAL A 652 37.00 -2.34 5.35
N LYS A 653 37.50 -1.88 4.20
CA LYS A 653 38.91 -1.98 3.79
C LYS A 653 39.40 -0.61 3.35
N ILE A 654 40.66 -0.28 3.64
CA ILE A 654 41.32 0.92 3.13
C ILE A 654 42.18 0.52 1.94
N GLU A 655 42.04 1.22 0.83
CA GLU A 655 42.84 1.00 -0.38
C GLU A 655 44.20 1.71 -0.25
N SER A 656 45.30 0.96 -0.44
CA SER A 656 46.67 1.41 -0.14
C SER A 656 47.13 2.60 -0.99
N GLU A 657 46.64 2.70 -2.23
CA GLU A 657 47.10 3.68 -3.23
C GLU A 657 46.34 5.00 -3.18
N THR A 658 45.03 4.97 -2.93
CA THR A 658 44.17 6.19 -2.96
C THR A 658 43.64 6.60 -1.59
N GLN A 659 44.00 5.88 -0.53
CA GLN A 659 43.45 6.00 0.84
C GLN A 659 41.92 5.94 0.94
N ALA A 660 41.23 5.47 -0.10
CA ALA A 660 39.77 5.43 -0.13
C ALA A 660 39.24 4.33 0.81
N ILE A 661 38.10 4.59 1.44
CA ILE A 661 37.42 3.62 2.31
C ILE A 661 36.42 2.82 1.46
N LEU A 662 36.63 1.52 1.38
CA LEU A 662 35.78 0.56 0.67
C LEU A 662 34.89 -0.20 1.64
N ILE A 663 33.57 -0.17 1.42
CA ILE A 663 32.58 -0.87 2.23
C ILE A 663 31.90 -1.94 1.37
N ALA A 664 31.98 -3.21 1.80
CA ALA A 664 31.27 -4.35 1.18
C ALA A 664 31.40 -4.44 -0.37
N LYS A 665 32.58 -4.07 -0.90
CA LYS A 665 32.98 -4.07 -2.34
C LYS A 665 32.26 -3.08 -3.28
N ASN A 666 31.11 -2.54 -2.92
CA ASN A 666 30.26 -1.73 -3.82
C ASN A 666 30.17 -0.24 -3.43
N PHE A 667 30.77 0.15 -2.30
CA PHE A 667 30.83 1.52 -1.83
C PHE A 667 32.27 1.97 -1.71
N ARG A 668 32.57 3.14 -2.30
CA ARG A 668 33.87 3.80 -2.22
C ARG A 668 33.67 5.21 -1.71
N ILE A 669 34.38 5.60 -0.66
CA ILE A 669 34.42 6.96 -0.14
C ILE A 669 35.83 7.49 -0.37
N ASN A 670 35.95 8.52 -1.21
CA ASN A 670 37.23 9.13 -1.54
C ASN A 670 37.60 10.25 -0.55
N PRO A 671 38.89 10.55 -0.33
CA PRO A 671 39.31 11.76 0.38
C PRO A 671 38.79 13.03 -0.35
N PRO A 672 38.40 14.11 0.35
CA PRO A 672 38.46 14.40 1.79
C PRO A 672 37.33 13.80 2.65
N TYR A 673 36.64 12.78 2.13
CA TYR A 673 35.57 12.01 2.75
C TYR A 673 34.25 12.76 2.93
N GLU A 674 33.90 13.73 2.07
CA GLU A 674 32.63 14.44 2.15
C GLU A 674 31.44 13.63 1.62
N ILE A 675 30.22 14.13 1.87
CA ILE A 675 28.98 13.45 1.44
C ILE A 675 28.84 13.35 -0.09
N ASN A 676 29.57 14.19 -0.82
CA ASN A 676 29.61 14.22 -2.28
C ASN A 676 30.65 13.25 -2.86
N ASP A 677 31.63 12.82 -2.07
CA ASP A 677 32.74 11.95 -2.48
C ASP A 677 32.41 10.45 -2.35
N ILE A 678 31.15 10.12 -2.05
CA ILE A 678 30.65 8.76 -1.92
C ILE A 678 30.18 8.26 -3.29
N VAL A 679 30.85 7.24 -3.79
CA VAL A 679 30.55 6.58 -5.06
C VAL A 679 29.98 5.19 -4.80
N CYS A 680 28.85 4.89 -5.43
CA CYS A 680 28.23 3.56 -5.42
C CYS A 680 27.60 3.26 -6.78
N SER A 681 27.75 2.03 -7.25
CA SER A 681 27.18 1.55 -8.51
C SER A 681 25.65 1.49 -8.51
N MET A 682 24.99 1.60 -7.35
CA MET A 682 23.53 1.55 -7.22
C MET A 682 22.96 2.81 -6.55
N PRO A 683 22.18 3.65 -7.26
CA PRO A 683 21.75 4.97 -6.78
C PRO A 683 20.78 4.92 -5.58
N HIS A 684 19.97 3.87 -5.47
CA HIS A 684 19.04 3.69 -4.34
C HIS A 684 19.76 3.31 -3.05
N ILE A 685 20.86 2.55 -3.13
CA ILE A 685 21.69 2.20 -1.99
C ILE A 685 22.52 3.43 -1.57
N LEU A 686 23.02 4.20 -2.54
CA LEU A 686 23.69 5.48 -2.30
C LEU A 686 22.83 6.43 -1.46
N LYS A 687 21.55 6.59 -1.84
CA LYS A 687 20.61 7.45 -1.09
C LYS A 687 20.42 6.99 0.36
N ARG A 688 20.32 5.67 0.61
CA ARG A 688 20.20 5.12 1.96
C ARG A 688 21.48 5.27 2.77
N MET A 689 22.63 5.03 2.15
CA MET A 689 23.92 5.17 2.81
C MET A 689 24.22 6.61 3.18
N LYS A 690 23.86 7.58 2.31
CA LYS A 690 23.96 9.01 2.65
C LYS A 690 23.14 9.36 3.89
N VAL A 691 21.93 8.83 4.05
CA VAL A 691 21.11 9.02 5.27
C VAL A 691 21.76 8.39 6.51
N VAL A 692 22.42 7.24 6.36
CA VAL A 692 23.10 6.55 7.47
C VAL A 692 24.35 7.30 7.92
N LEU A 693 25.09 7.89 6.99
CA LEU A 693 26.32 8.66 7.25
C LEU A 693 26.05 10.14 7.57
N GLN A 694 24.84 10.63 7.31
CA GLN A 694 24.43 12.01 7.57
C GLN A 694 24.71 12.48 9.02
N PRO A 695 24.51 11.67 10.09
CA PRO A 695 24.84 12.09 11.45
C PRO A 695 26.34 12.34 11.68
N PHE A 696 27.22 11.66 10.92
CA PHE A 696 28.67 11.91 10.99
C PHE A 696 29.00 13.24 10.32
N TYR A 697 28.43 13.51 9.15
CA TYR A 697 28.60 14.77 8.43
C TYR A 697 27.98 15.99 9.11
N GLU A 698 26.94 15.79 9.93
CA GLU A 698 26.37 16.86 10.75
C GLU A 698 27.24 17.18 11.99
N SER A 699 28.20 16.32 12.33
CA SER A 699 29.09 16.49 13.50
C SER A 699 30.48 17.08 13.16
N TYR A 700 30.81 17.20 11.87
CA TYR A 700 32.09 17.66 11.31
C TYR A 700 31.87 18.57 10.11
#